data_AF-A0A9W9W802-F1
#
_entry.id   AF-A0A9W9W802-F1
#
_cell.length_a   1.000
_cell.length_b   1.000
_cell.length_c   1.000
_cell.angle_alpha   90.00
_cell.angle_beta   90.00
_cell.angle_gamma   90.00
#
_symmetry.space_group_name_H-M   'P 1'
#
loop_
_entity.id
_entity.type
_entity.pdbx_description
1 polymer ?
#
loop_
_entity_poly.entity_id
_entity_poly.type
_entity_poly.pdbx_seq_one_letter_code
_entity_poly.pdbx_strand_id
1 'polypeptide(L)'
;MARNSSIRENIELSISSKSNRSSEPLVRSKIQDISGEMTQNYNLRDYGDFENRLPRKSSPRGLFQGWKFTLFLAFTASAMVLLFNFAFLIFTATRTQQGKDAALSRGDCERVHQLSTGYHWIINVLSTILLAASNFGMQCLVAPTRNDVDRAHKGLRWLDIGVPSIRNLFRVSSTRSVLWLFLFFSSLPLHIFYNSAIFYQTAVPAYDIFAGPEGLDQLDWSDVYLSSPFDNSTLRASLNGLFHAAKIGNLKYLDSADCVTAFAQTYQTTYGKVLLVTQNDTKGLYTFIGSNSVYHPPVSGLGDLYGAMSAYKWLCPANAQEDDCSKKGSSVPYKLATENNWKVSTSRSQEFWDYWSPDEYTYSDWLSHDYGTYNNFLSDSSDVQSRVRYCLAEPTPQNCSLQYSVPLTVGTVICNIVKTFVLLYIWLGIKETPLLTVGDAIASFLRRQDPYSKGMCFPTTGTGPVAFSKKRNRWGSAVSSRWGFFIFFWILAIMICILLLVLSIVGITSGGLGQLGAISSDTILSVENSGESLVTTSLVANLPQLIFSFLYVAYNSLLTSMCLSAEWDRFGNDRKGLRVSHSPKLAQRSNYFLSIPYRFAMPLIVTSAILHWLASQSLFVIAIEAYDTKLQRDSANNVYACGYSPVAILSGVCIATAMFLGLIVISLRRFESEIPVASNCSIAIAAACHPLYNPNVNSADPGVGRETQGTEDIESEQEEEDMALLPVKWGSIPIDGPVGHCSFTSVEVYPPEEGKEYQ
;
A
#
# COMPACT_ATOMS: atom_id res chain seq x y z
N MET A 1 12.10 71.93 8.68
CA MET A 1 12.77 72.54 9.86
C MET A 1 11.86 72.41 11.07
N ALA A 2 12.41 72.28 12.29
CA ALA A 2 11.73 72.02 13.58
C ALA A 2 10.89 70.71 13.62
N ARG A 3 10.93 69.80 14.60
CA ARG A 3 11.28 69.71 16.05
C ARG A 3 10.08 69.66 17.02
N ASN A 4 9.86 68.41 17.47
CA ASN A 4 9.70 67.99 18.87
C ASN A 4 8.37 68.11 19.63
N SER A 5 8.16 67.03 20.40
CA SER A 5 7.53 66.93 21.73
C SER A 5 6.01 66.71 21.83
N SER A 6 5.50 65.92 22.79
CA SER A 6 6.07 64.77 23.55
C SER A 6 4.99 64.09 24.42
N ILE A 7 5.30 62.94 25.01
CA ILE A 7 4.65 62.34 26.20
C ILE A 7 3.18 61.85 26.03
N ARG A 8 2.99 60.54 26.15
CA ARG A 8 2.15 59.95 27.23
C ARG A 8 2.52 58.49 27.48
N GLU A 9 2.55 58.12 28.76
CA GLU A 9 2.78 56.79 29.31
C GLU A 9 1.61 56.38 30.22
N ASN A 10 1.71 55.17 30.79
CA ASN A 10 0.82 54.51 31.77
C ASN A 10 -0.46 53.88 31.16
N ILE A 11 -0.74 52.58 31.24
CA ILE A 11 -0.52 51.46 32.19
C ILE A 11 -1.76 51.17 33.04
N GLU A 12 -2.38 50.00 32.80
CA GLU A 12 -2.90 48.99 33.75
C GLU A 12 -3.28 47.74 32.89
N LEU A 13 -2.75 46.54 33.11
CA LEU A 13 -3.14 45.51 34.11
C LEU A 13 -4.58 44.99 33.89
N SER A 14 -4.87 43.69 33.71
CA SER A 14 -4.07 42.44 33.72
C SER A 14 -4.81 41.35 32.86
N ILE A 15 -4.57 40.02 32.82
CA ILE A 15 -3.85 39.06 33.69
C ILE A 15 -3.36 37.79 32.91
N SER A 16 -2.87 36.80 33.67
CA SER A 16 -2.22 35.53 33.31
C SER A 16 -2.97 34.48 32.46
N SER A 17 -2.25 33.86 31.50
CA SER A 17 -2.02 32.40 31.51
C SER A 17 -0.57 32.07 31.07
N LYS A 18 -0.01 30.93 31.50
CA LYS A 18 1.43 30.60 31.34
C LYS A 18 1.69 29.63 30.18
N SER A 19 2.73 29.91 29.39
CA SER A 19 3.40 28.91 28.55
C SER A 19 4.91 29.22 28.46
N ASN A 20 5.76 28.22 28.73
CA ASN A 20 7.22 28.41 28.77
C ASN A 20 7.83 28.35 27.36
N ARG A 21 8.58 29.38 26.96
CA ARG A 21 9.22 29.50 25.64
C ARG A 21 10.74 29.58 25.77
N SER A 22 11.43 28.44 25.71
CA SER A 22 12.88 28.33 25.92
C SER A 22 13.71 28.74 24.70
N SER A 23 14.01 30.03 24.59
CA SER A 23 15.33 30.58 24.23
C SER A 23 16.24 29.82 23.22
N GLU A 24 15.77 29.57 21.99
CA GLU A 24 16.65 29.14 20.87
C GLU A 24 17.30 30.28 20.04
N PRO A 25 16.69 31.46 19.78
CA PRO A 25 17.23 32.42 18.80
C PRO A 25 18.63 32.97 19.10
N LEU A 26 18.95 33.17 20.38
CA LEU A 26 20.18 33.82 20.84
C LEU A 26 21.46 32.96 20.76
N VAL A 27 21.31 31.65 20.58
CA VAL A 27 22.46 30.74 20.36
C VAL A 27 22.87 30.72 18.88
N ARG A 28 21.93 30.99 17.97
CA ARG A 28 22.13 30.81 16.53
C ARG A 28 23.03 31.87 15.89
N SER A 29 22.96 33.13 16.35
CA SER A 29 23.83 34.21 15.87
C SER A 29 25.30 33.94 16.22
N LYS A 30 25.60 33.71 17.51
CA LYS A 30 26.97 33.43 17.97
C LYS A 30 27.63 32.23 17.26
N ILE A 31 26.87 31.22 16.85
CA ILE A 31 27.41 30.08 16.10
C ILE A 31 27.67 30.44 14.62
N GLN A 32 26.92 31.36 14.02
CA GLN A 32 27.17 31.81 12.64
C GLN A 32 28.32 32.80 12.53
N ASP A 33 28.52 33.68 13.51
CA ASP A 33 29.69 34.57 13.52
C ASP A 33 30.99 33.74 13.64
N ILE A 34 31.00 32.76 14.55
CA ILE A 34 32.13 31.81 14.75
C ILE A 34 32.40 30.94 13.51
N SER A 35 31.40 30.68 12.65
CA SER A 35 31.61 29.88 11.44
C SER A 35 32.20 30.67 10.26
N GLY A 36 32.30 32.00 10.36
CA GLY A 36 32.90 32.86 9.33
C GLY A 36 34.43 32.96 9.39
N GLU A 37 35.01 32.99 10.60
CA GLU A 37 36.45 33.24 10.80
C GLU A 37 37.30 31.96 10.88
N MET A 38 36.67 30.79 11.09
CA MET A 38 37.33 29.50 11.37
C MET A 38 37.94 28.81 10.13
N THR A 39 38.57 29.57 9.23
CA THR A 39 39.21 29.06 7.99
C THR A 39 40.65 29.53 7.76
N GLN A 40 41.31 30.13 8.76
CA GLN A 40 42.75 30.41 8.72
C GLN A 40 43.46 29.93 10.01
N ASN A 41 44.53 29.16 9.82
CA ASN A 41 45.65 28.86 10.74
C ASN A 41 45.41 29.00 12.26
N TYR A 42 44.80 28.00 12.88
CA TYR A 42 44.96 27.73 14.33
C TYR A 42 45.43 26.29 14.56
N ASN A 43 46.34 26.11 15.53
CA ASN A 43 46.92 24.82 15.88
C ASN A 43 45.96 23.97 16.73
N LEU A 44 46.14 22.65 16.76
CA LEU A 44 45.29 21.71 17.51
C LEU A 44 45.10 22.02 19.02
N ARG A 45 45.93 22.88 19.62
CA ARG A 45 45.89 23.20 21.07
C ARG A 45 44.59 23.88 21.54
N ASP A 46 43.89 24.64 20.69
CA ASP A 46 42.72 25.40 21.13
C ASP A 46 41.42 24.56 21.26
N TYR A 47 41.42 23.30 20.83
CA TYR A 47 40.26 22.39 21.01
C TYR A 47 40.20 21.78 22.43
N GLY A 48 41.34 21.38 23.01
CA GLY A 48 41.38 20.74 24.33
C GLY A 48 40.92 21.64 25.49
N ASP A 49 41.15 22.96 25.40
CA ASP A 49 40.67 23.92 26.40
C ASP A 49 39.15 24.17 26.33
N PHE A 50 38.49 23.74 25.24
CA PHE A 50 37.03 23.76 25.12
C PHE A 50 36.39 22.51 25.76
N GLU A 51 36.97 21.32 25.58
CA GLU A 51 36.41 20.10 26.20
C GLU A 51 36.56 20.11 27.73
N ASN A 52 37.66 20.67 28.26
CA ASN A 52 37.86 20.87 29.70
C ASN A 52 36.82 21.79 30.38
N ARG A 53 36.04 22.56 29.60
CA ARG A 53 34.94 23.41 30.09
C ARG A 53 33.57 22.75 29.99
N LEU A 54 33.46 21.57 29.36
CA LEU A 54 32.23 20.79 29.27
C LEU A 54 32.17 19.77 30.42
N PRO A 55 31.18 19.84 31.33
CA PRO A 55 31.12 18.90 32.44
C PRO A 55 30.93 17.46 31.92
N ARG A 56 31.92 16.58 32.17
CA ARG A 56 31.93 15.14 31.84
C ARG A 56 30.85 14.34 32.62
N LYS A 57 29.58 14.74 32.53
CA LYS A 57 28.44 13.89 32.90
C LYS A 57 28.30 12.78 31.87
N SER A 58 28.61 11.56 32.30
CA SER A 58 28.16 10.34 31.66
C SER A 58 26.63 10.30 31.67
N SER A 59 26.00 10.87 30.64
CA SER A 59 24.54 10.79 30.47
C SER A 59 24.12 9.33 30.60
N PRO A 60 23.25 8.97 31.57
CA PRO A 60 22.74 7.62 31.63
C PRO A 60 22.05 7.30 30.31
N ARG A 61 22.14 6.03 29.87
CA ARG A 61 21.56 5.56 28.59
C ARG A 61 20.03 5.56 28.67
N GLY A 62 19.45 6.76 28.57
CA GLY A 62 18.05 7.02 28.86
C GLY A 62 17.11 6.27 27.94
N LEU A 63 15.96 5.85 28.49
CA LEU A 63 14.90 5.14 27.77
C LEU A 63 14.29 5.95 26.60
N PHE A 64 14.57 7.26 26.58
CA PHE A 64 14.08 8.25 25.62
C PHE A 64 15.23 8.98 24.89
N GLN A 65 16.37 8.33 24.66
CA GLN A 65 17.52 8.90 23.94
C GLN A 65 17.85 8.14 22.64
N GLY A 66 18.21 8.88 21.59
CA GLY A 66 18.56 8.31 20.27
C GLY A 66 17.47 7.41 19.70
N TRP A 67 17.88 6.31 19.05
CA TRP A 67 16.99 5.28 18.49
C TRP A 67 15.92 4.73 19.46
N LYS A 68 16.15 4.76 20.78
CA LYS A 68 15.12 4.34 21.76
C LYS A 68 13.94 5.31 21.84
N PHE A 69 14.15 6.60 21.59
CA PHE A 69 13.05 7.56 21.46
C PHE A 69 12.19 7.27 20.22
N THR A 70 12.82 6.91 19.09
CA THR A 70 12.10 6.48 17.88
C THR A 70 11.29 5.21 18.13
N LEU A 71 11.81 4.24 18.89
CA LEU A 71 11.05 3.06 19.30
C LEU A 71 9.88 3.38 20.25
N PHE A 72 10.07 4.32 21.19
CA PHE A 72 8.97 4.79 22.02
C PHE A 72 7.84 5.38 21.17
N LEU A 73 8.16 6.28 20.23
CA LEU A 73 7.17 6.85 19.31
C LEU A 73 6.47 5.77 18.45
N ALA A 74 7.24 4.79 17.93
CA ALA A 74 6.70 3.66 17.17
C ALA A 74 5.76 2.78 18.01
N PHE A 75 6.12 2.51 19.26
CA PHE A 75 5.28 1.79 20.23
C PHE A 75 4.01 2.58 20.56
N THR A 76 4.11 3.87 20.90
CA THR A 76 2.95 4.73 21.21
C THR A 76 2.00 4.81 20.03
N ALA A 77 2.50 5.00 18.81
CA ALA A 77 1.68 4.97 17.60
C ALA A 77 0.98 3.61 17.43
N SER A 78 1.70 2.50 17.57
CA SER A 78 1.13 1.15 17.49
C SER A 78 0.04 0.90 18.55
N ALA A 79 0.23 1.42 19.76
CA ALA A 79 -0.73 1.33 20.86
C ALA A 79 -1.98 2.21 20.64
N MET A 80 -1.83 3.41 20.04
CA MET A 80 -2.96 4.26 19.67
C MET A 80 -3.82 3.61 18.57
N VAL A 81 -3.20 3.04 17.54
CA VAL A 81 -3.93 2.31 16.49
C VAL A 81 -4.57 1.03 17.06
N LEU A 82 -3.92 0.34 18.00
CA LEU A 82 -4.51 -0.80 18.71
C LEU A 82 -5.76 -0.38 19.51
N LEU A 83 -5.70 0.73 20.24
CA LEU A 83 -6.84 1.24 21.01
C LEU A 83 -8.03 1.56 20.10
N PHE A 84 -7.79 2.20 18.96
CA PHE A 84 -8.81 2.48 17.95
C PHE A 84 -9.43 1.19 17.40
N ASN A 85 -8.61 0.23 16.96
CA ASN A 85 -9.05 -1.05 16.41
C ASN A 85 -9.81 -1.90 17.44
N PHE A 86 -9.39 -1.88 18.70
CA PHE A 86 -10.03 -2.62 19.78
C PHE A 86 -11.38 -1.99 20.18
N ALA A 87 -11.47 -0.65 20.22
CA ALA A 87 -12.74 0.05 20.44
C ALA A 87 -13.74 -0.20 19.29
N PHE A 88 -13.26 -0.19 18.03
CA PHE A 88 -14.07 -0.54 16.86
C PHE A 88 -14.53 -2.01 16.89
N LEU A 89 -13.66 -2.94 17.30
CA LEU A 89 -14.02 -4.35 17.48
C LEU A 89 -15.09 -4.54 18.56
N ILE A 90 -14.99 -3.86 19.70
CA ILE A 90 -16.03 -3.92 20.75
C ILE A 90 -17.36 -3.38 20.22
N PHE A 91 -17.35 -2.23 19.55
CA PHE A 91 -18.55 -1.61 18.98
C PHE A 91 -19.25 -2.53 17.95
N THR A 92 -18.48 -3.12 17.04
CA THR A 92 -19.00 -4.02 16.00
C THR A 92 -19.44 -5.37 16.56
N ALA A 93 -18.69 -5.99 17.46
CA ALA A 93 -19.04 -7.27 18.07
C ALA A 93 -20.30 -7.16 18.95
N THR A 94 -20.42 -6.12 19.78
CA THR A 94 -21.61 -5.89 20.62
C THR A 94 -22.86 -5.59 19.80
N ARG A 95 -22.74 -4.82 18.71
CA ARG A 95 -23.84 -4.57 17.77
C ARG A 95 -24.33 -5.88 17.12
N THR A 96 -23.40 -6.72 16.67
CA THR A 96 -23.70 -8.02 16.05
C THR A 96 -24.34 -9.00 17.04
N GLN A 97 -23.85 -9.08 18.29
CA GLN A 97 -24.46 -9.91 19.34
C GLN A 97 -25.88 -9.47 19.72
N GLN A 98 -26.24 -8.21 19.53
CA GLN A 98 -27.61 -7.70 19.72
C GLN A 98 -28.56 -8.03 18.56
N GLY A 99 -28.15 -8.88 17.60
CA GLY A 99 -28.98 -9.25 16.45
C GLY A 99 -29.21 -8.10 15.45
N LYS A 100 -28.42 -7.02 15.55
CA LYS A 100 -28.49 -5.88 14.62
C LYS A 100 -27.62 -6.20 13.40
N ASP A 101 -28.10 -5.84 12.22
CA ASP A 101 -27.34 -5.96 10.96
C ASP A 101 -25.93 -5.37 11.08
N ALA A 102 -24.98 -6.00 10.36
CA ALA A 102 -23.58 -5.58 10.27
C ALA A 102 -23.36 -4.27 9.48
N ALA A 103 -24.45 -3.60 9.07
CA ALA A 103 -24.39 -2.29 8.43
C ALA A 103 -24.04 -1.22 9.47
N LEU A 104 -22.84 -0.65 9.37
CA LEU A 104 -22.40 0.53 10.11
C LEU A 104 -23.40 1.69 9.91
N SER A 105 -23.76 1.92 8.64
CA SER A 105 -24.74 2.89 8.14
C SER A 105 -25.50 2.29 6.93
N ARG A 106 -26.75 2.74 6.71
CA ARG A 106 -27.53 2.50 5.48
C ARG A 106 -28.11 3.83 4.96
N GLY A 107 -28.42 3.92 3.67
CA GLY A 107 -29.11 5.05 3.06
C GLY A 107 -28.71 5.27 1.61
N ASP A 108 -28.78 6.54 1.19
CA ASP A 108 -28.40 7.00 -0.15
C ASP A 108 -27.00 6.53 -0.59
N CYS A 109 -26.91 6.09 -1.85
CA CYS A 109 -25.71 5.44 -2.38
C CYS A 109 -24.54 6.41 -2.55
N GLU A 110 -24.77 7.67 -2.95
CA GLU A 110 -23.68 8.66 -3.02
C GLU A 110 -23.13 8.95 -1.61
N ARG A 111 -24.03 9.20 -0.65
CA ARG A 111 -23.66 9.52 0.74
C ARG A 111 -22.93 8.37 1.43
N VAL A 112 -23.33 7.13 1.18
CA VAL A 112 -22.70 5.91 1.71
C VAL A 112 -21.38 5.59 1.00
N HIS A 113 -21.27 5.85 -0.31
CA HIS A 113 -20.01 5.71 -1.05
C HIS A 113 -18.97 6.73 -0.54
N GLN A 114 -19.32 8.01 -0.43
CA GLN A 114 -18.44 9.04 0.16
C GLN A 114 -17.97 8.65 1.58
N LEU A 115 -18.84 8.02 2.38
CA LEU A 115 -18.50 7.53 3.71
C LEU A 115 -17.49 6.37 3.66
N SER A 116 -17.69 5.41 2.75
CA SER A 116 -16.72 4.33 2.47
C SER A 116 -15.36 4.90 2.09
N THR A 117 -15.29 5.84 1.13
CA THR A 117 -14.04 6.51 0.73
C THR A 117 -13.32 7.12 1.93
N GLY A 118 -14.05 7.80 2.82
CA GLY A 118 -13.51 8.38 4.06
C GLY A 118 -12.93 7.34 5.03
N TYR A 119 -13.61 6.22 5.24
CA TYR A 119 -13.08 5.13 6.06
C TYR A 119 -11.82 4.48 5.46
N HIS A 120 -11.79 4.24 4.15
CA HIS A 120 -10.59 3.71 3.49
C HIS A 120 -9.40 4.68 3.55
N TRP A 121 -9.61 6.00 3.53
CA TRP A 121 -8.55 6.98 3.81
C TRP A 121 -7.98 6.84 5.24
N ILE A 122 -8.84 6.72 6.24
CA ILE A 122 -8.42 6.53 7.65
C ILE A 122 -7.64 5.22 7.80
N ILE A 123 -8.16 4.12 7.25
CA ILE A 123 -7.51 2.79 7.27
C ILE A 123 -6.11 2.85 6.63
N ASN A 124 -5.98 3.47 5.46
CA ASN A 124 -4.68 3.61 4.79
C ASN A 124 -3.67 4.43 5.58
N VAL A 125 -4.09 5.52 6.26
CA VAL A 125 -3.23 6.32 7.14
C VAL A 125 -2.76 5.51 8.35
N LEU A 126 -3.69 4.85 9.06
CA LEU A 126 -3.36 4.05 10.25
C LEU A 126 -2.47 2.84 9.90
N SER A 127 -2.73 2.19 8.76
CA SER A 127 -1.91 1.10 8.21
C SER A 127 -0.51 1.57 7.82
N THR A 128 -0.38 2.73 7.18
CA THR A 128 0.92 3.34 6.85
C THR A 128 1.75 3.65 8.09
N ILE A 129 1.13 4.17 9.16
CA ILE A 129 1.77 4.42 10.45
C ILE A 129 2.29 3.12 11.08
N LEU A 130 1.46 2.06 11.09
CA LEU A 130 1.87 0.73 11.60
C LEU A 130 2.99 0.09 10.77
N LEU A 131 2.99 0.27 9.45
CA LEU A 131 4.05 -0.21 8.56
C LEU A 131 5.37 0.53 8.82
N ALA A 132 5.34 1.85 8.96
CA ALA A 132 6.51 2.66 9.30
C ALA A 132 7.11 2.28 10.66
N ALA A 133 6.27 2.14 11.70
CA ALA A 133 6.67 1.67 13.02
C ALA A 133 7.29 0.26 12.98
N SER A 134 6.65 -0.67 12.27
CA SER A 134 7.14 -2.05 12.08
C SER A 134 8.48 -2.08 11.35
N ASN A 135 8.65 -1.26 10.30
CA ASN A 135 9.88 -1.17 9.52
C ASN A 135 11.07 -0.67 10.37
N PHE A 136 10.86 0.34 11.23
CA PHE A 136 11.91 0.79 12.15
C PHE A 136 12.26 -0.28 13.19
N GLY A 137 11.26 -0.94 13.79
CA GLY A 137 11.48 -2.06 14.70
C GLY A 137 12.26 -3.22 14.05
N MET A 138 11.91 -3.57 12.81
CA MET A 138 12.64 -4.56 12.00
C MET A 138 14.09 -4.14 11.71
N GLN A 139 14.35 -2.85 11.44
CA GLN A 139 15.72 -2.34 11.27
C GLN A 139 16.54 -2.45 12.57
N CYS A 140 15.96 -2.11 13.74
CA CYS A 140 16.63 -2.30 15.04
C CYS A 140 16.92 -3.78 15.36
N LEU A 141 16.03 -4.69 14.98
CA LEU A 141 16.23 -6.13 15.19
C LEU A 141 17.32 -6.73 14.30
N VAL A 142 17.53 -6.19 13.09
CA VAL A 142 18.43 -6.76 12.08
C VAL A 142 19.80 -6.06 11.95
N ALA A 143 19.95 -4.86 12.53
CA ALA A 143 21.22 -4.14 12.60
C ALA A 143 22.18 -4.80 13.62
N PRO A 144 23.41 -5.19 13.24
CA PRO A 144 24.28 -5.98 14.10
C PRO A 144 24.83 -5.14 15.26
N THR A 145 25.16 -5.77 16.39
CA THR A 145 25.94 -5.11 17.45
C THR A 145 27.45 -5.33 17.20
N ARG A 146 28.34 -4.57 17.86
CA ARG A 146 29.80 -4.74 17.68
C ARG A 146 30.23 -6.19 17.98
N ASN A 147 29.59 -6.85 18.94
CA ASN A 147 29.82 -8.26 19.30
C ASN A 147 29.38 -9.25 18.20
N ASP A 148 28.25 -8.98 17.51
CA ASP A 148 27.82 -9.78 16.35
C ASP A 148 28.80 -9.61 15.17
N VAL A 149 29.32 -8.40 14.99
CA VAL A 149 30.35 -8.06 13.99
C VAL A 149 31.67 -8.78 14.29
N ASP A 150 32.20 -8.69 15.53
CA ASP A 150 33.41 -9.41 15.96
C ASP A 150 33.29 -10.94 15.75
N ARG A 151 32.10 -11.51 16.01
CA ARG A 151 31.83 -12.94 15.80
C ARG A 151 31.85 -13.33 14.32
N ALA A 152 31.44 -12.43 13.42
CA ALA A 152 31.47 -12.67 11.97
C ALA A 152 32.88 -12.48 11.41
N HIS A 153 33.59 -11.43 11.83
CA HIS A 153 34.95 -11.10 11.41
C HIS A 153 35.96 -12.20 11.77
N LYS A 154 35.82 -12.84 12.94
CA LYS A 154 36.54 -14.07 13.33
C LYS A 154 36.50 -15.21 12.30
N GLY A 155 35.46 -15.27 11.48
CA GLY A 155 35.31 -16.27 10.40
C GLY A 155 35.53 -15.69 9.00
N LEU A 156 36.17 -14.53 8.87
CA LEU A 156 36.34 -13.74 7.64
C LEU A 156 35.01 -13.46 6.92
N ARG A 157 33.93 -13.26 7.68
CA ARG A 157 32.58 -12.96 7.18
C ARG A 157 32.18 -11.53 7.55
N TRP A 158 31.60 -10.81 6.60
CA TRP A 158 31.05 -9.48 6.83
C TRP A 158 29.54 -9.53 7.07
N LEU A 159 29.02 -8.54 7.81
CA LEU A 159 27.60 -8.24 7.99
C LEU A 159 27.26 -6.95 7.22
N ASP A 160 25.96 -6.69 7.04
CA ASP A 160 25.47 -5.45 6.43
C ASP A 160 25.14 -4.41 7.52
N ILE A 161 25.61 -3.17 7.35
CA ILE A 161 25.41 -2.07 8.30
C ILE A 161 24.49 -0.99 7.68
N GLY A 162 23.58 -0.44 8.49
CA GLY A 162 22.68 0.65 8.09
C GLY A 162 21.58 0.31 7.08
N VAL A 163 21.41 -0.96 6.70
CA VAL A 163 20.42 -1.41 5.71
C VAL A 163 19.57 -2.57 6.23
N PRO A 164 18.29 -2.70 5.81
CA PRO A 164 17.52 -3.91 6.05
C PRO A 164 18.14 -5.09 5.27
N SER A 165 18.71 -6.06 5.99
CA SER A 165 19.41 -7.21 5.40
C SER A 165 18.89 -8.56 5.91
N ILE A 166 18.31 -9.33 5.00
CA ILE A 166 17.93 -10.73 5.22
C ILE A 166 19.17 -11.59 5.55
N ARG A 167 20.37 -11.21 5.09
CA ARG A 167 21.62 -11.92 5.37
C ARG A 167 22.05 -11.81 6.85
N ASN A 168 21.75 -10.68 7.49
CA ASN A 168 21.98 -10.51 8.92
C ASN A 168 20.96 -11.29 9.77
N LEU A 169 19.73 -11.49 9.28
CA LEU A 169 18.65 -12.18 9.99
C LEU A 169 19.04 -13.61 10.41
N PHE A 170 19.85 -14.29 9.58
CA PHE A 170 20.40 -15.63 9.85
C PHE A 170 21.71 -15.62 10.66
N ARG A 171 22.12 -14.48 11.22
CA ARG A 171 23.42 -14.29 11.90
C ARG A 171 23.37 -13.52 13.21
N VAL A 172 22.33 -12.71 13.44
CA VAL A 172 21.99 -12.18 14.77
C VAL A 172 21.40 -13.29 15.65
N SER A 173 21.23 -13.02 16.95
CA SER A 173 20.66 -14.02 17.89
C SER A 173 19.21 -14.40 17.55
N SER A 174 18.87 -15.68 17.71
CA SER A 174 17.58 -16.27 17.29
C SER A 174 16.36 -15.51 17.82
N THR A 175 16.42 -14.99 19.05
CA THR A 175 15.36 -14.14 19.63
C THR A 175 15.07 -12.92 18.77
N ARG A 176 16.11 -12.24 18.25
CA ARG A 176 15.95 -11.06 17.38
C ARG A 176 15.34 -11.47 16.04
N SER A 177 15.75 -12.61 15.50
CA SER A 177 15.22 -13.14 14.23
C SER A 177 13.75 -13.55 14.34
N VAL A 178 13.34 -14.21 15.44
CA VAL A 178 11.94 -14.57 15.70
C VAL A 178 11.06 -13.32 15.88
N LEU A 179 11.52 -12.32 16.64
CA LEU A 179 10.80 -11.05 16.78
C LEU A 179 10.67 -10.30 15.45
N TRP A 180 11.67 -10.40 14.57
CA TRP A 180 11.64 -9.80 13.23
C TRP A 180 10.60 -10.52 12.36
N LEU A 181 10.56 -11.86 12.40
CA LEU A 181 9.54 -12.65 11.70
C LEU A 181 8.13 -12.33 12.22
N PHE A 182 7.94 -12.12 13.52
CA PHE A 182 6.64 -11.65 14.04
C PHE A 182 6.26 -10.25 13.54
N LEU A 183 7.18 -9.29 13.44
CA LEU A 183 6.89 -7.99 12.81
C LEU A 183 6.59 -8.11 11.31
N PHE A 184 7.31 -8.99 10.60
CA PHE A 184 7.11 -9.23 9.17
C PHE A 184 5.75 -9.89 8.90
N PHE A 185 5.47 -11.06 9.49
CA PHE A 185 4.23 -11.80 9.28
C PHE A 185 2.99 -11.11 9.88
N SER A 186 3.12 -10.20 10.86
CA SER A 186 2.00 -9.34 11.28
C SER A 186 1.75 -8.15 10.34
N SER A 187 2.65 -7.86 9.39
CA SER A 187 2.46 -6.76 8.43
C SER A 187 1.61 -7.18 7.23
N LEU A 188 1.86 -8.36 6.67
CA LEU A 188 1.22 -8.81 5.42
C LEU A 188 -0.32 -8.92 5.55
N PRO A 189 -0.88 -9.58 6.58
CA PRO A 189 -2.33 -9.70 6.73
C PRO A 189 -2.98 -8.37 7.14
N LEU A 190 -2.22 -7.42 7.69
CA LEU A 190 -2.78 -6.15 8.13
C LEU A 190 -3.17 -5.26 6.95
N HIS A 191 -2.44 -5.28 5.83
CA HIS A 191 -2.89 -4.59 4.61
C HIS A 191 -4.12 -5.26 3.99
N ILE A 192 -4.20 -6.59 4.05
CA ILE A 192 -5.27 -7.37 3.41
C ILE A 192 -6.58 -7.30 4.22
N PHE A 193 -6.51 -7.62 5.52
CA PHE A 193 -7.69 -7.68 6.39
C PHE A 193 -8.25 -6.30 6.72
N TYR A 194 -7.39 -5.30 6.95
CA TYR A 194 -7.84 -3.98 7.41
C TYR A 194 -8.55 -3.21 6.30
N ASN A 195 -8.07 -3.32 5.06
CA ASN A 195 -8.72 -2.72 3.88
C ASN A 195 -10.13 -3.28 3.64
N SER A 196 -10.35 -4.57 3.91
CA SER A 196 -11.66 -5.23 3.75
C SER A 196 -12.46 -5.38 5.05
N ALA A 197 -11.97 -4.85 6.18
CA ALA A 197 -12.69 -4.89 7.46
C ALA A 197 -13.96 -4.03 7.47
N ILE A 198 -14.00 -3.01 6.60
CA ILE A 198 -15.15 -2.18 6.28
C ILE A 198 -15.30 -2.20 4.75
N PHE A 199 -16.50 -2.42 4.22
CA PHE A 199 -16.74 -2.50 2.78
C PHE A 199 -18.11 -1.94 2.38
N TYR A 200 -18.20 -1.43 1.16
CA TYR A 200 -19.44 -0.91 0.57
C TYR A 200 -20.26 -2.07 -0.03
N GLN A 201 -21.56 -2.14 0.28
CA GLN A 201 -22.49 -3.12 -0.28
C GLN A 201 -23.74 -2.42 -0.84
N THR A 202 -24.13 -2.80 -2.05
CA THR A 202 -25.29 -2.23 -2.77
C THR A 202 -26.46 -3.20 -2.75
N ALA A 203 -27.67 -2.73 -2.43
CA ALA A 203 -28.89 -3.52 -2.61
C ALA A 203 -29.32 -3.55 -4.09
N VAL A 204 -29.65 -4.73 -4.60
CA VAL A 204 -30.18 -4.93 -5.96
C VAL A 204 -31.48 -5.74 -5.88
N PRO A 205 -32.64 -5.17 -6.28
CA PRO A 205 -33.89 -5.91 -6.42
C PRO A 205 -33.97 -6.68 -7.74
N ALA A 206 -34.39 -7.94 -7.67
CA ALA A 206 -35.04 -8.62 -8.78
C ALA A 206 -36.38 -7.93 -9.08
N TYR A 207 -36.80 -7.92 -10.35
CA TYR A 207 -38.02 -7.21 -10.76
C TYR A 207 -38.83 -7.94 -11.84
N ASP A 208 -40.15 -7.76 -11.78
CA ASP A 208 -41.10 -8.31 -12.76
C ASP A 208 -41.34 -7.32 -13.91
N ILE A 209 -41.45 -7.85 -15.12
CA ILE A 209 -41.69 -7.10 -16.36
C ILE A 209 -43.05 -7.49 -16.92
N PHE A 210 -43.95 -6.52 -17.03
CA PHE A 210 -45.26 -6.66 -17.62
C PHE A 210 -45.37 -5.80 -18.90
N ALA A 211 -46.22 -6.20 -19.84
CA ALA A 211 -46.61 -5.37 -20.97
C ALA A 211 -48.14 -5.27 -21.07
N GLY A 212 -48.66 -4.15 -21.56
CA GLY A 212 -50.10 -3.97 -21.75
C GLY A 212 -50.49 -2.59 -22.25
N PRO A 213 -51.80 -2.32 -22.37
CA PRO A 213 -52.33 -1.05 -22.85
C PRO A 213 -52.09 0.10 -21.87
N GLU A 214 -52.30 1.32 -22.35
CA GLU A 214 -52.33 2.55 -21.57
C GLU A 214 -53.58 2.62 -20.66
N GLY A 215 -53.47 3.27 -19.50
CA GLY A 215 -54.60 3.51 -18.59
C GLY A 215 -54.80 2.48 -17.46
N LEU A 216 -53.75 1.81 -16.97
CA LEU A 216 -53.82 0.90 -15.80
C LEU A 216 -54.41 1.59 -14.55
N ASP A 217 -54.17 2.89 -14.40
CA ASP A 217 -54.73 3.80 -13.38
C ASP A 217 -56.25 4.06 -13.56
N GLN A 218 -56.80 3.84 -14.77
CA GLN A 218 -58.19 4.16 -15.11
C GLN A 218 -59.12 2.94 -15.00
N LEU A 219 -58.58 1.73 -15.11
CA LEU A 219 -59.31 0.45 -14.99
C LEU A 219 -59.66 0.12 -13.53
N ASP A 220 -60.67 -0.71 -13.31
CA ASP A 220 -60.87 -1.39 -12.01
C ASP A 220 -60.25 -2.79 -12.01
N TRP A 221 -59.88 -3.30 -10.83
CA TRP A 221 -59.11 -4.55 -10.71
C TRP A 221 -59.85 -5.81 -11.18
N SER A 222 -61.18 -5.75 -11.25
CA SER A 222 -62.03 -6.78 -11.89
C SER A 222 -61.73 -6.95 -13.37
N ASP A 223 -61.32 -5.86 -14.02
CA ASP A 223 -61.20 -5.73 -15.48
C ASP A 223 -59.75 -5.93 -15.94
N VAL A 224 -58.84 -6.23 -15.00
CA VAL A 224 -57.43 -6.52 -15.24
C VAL A 224 -57.22 -8.03 -15.36
N TYR A 225 -56.84 -8.47 -16.56
CA TYR A 225 -56.56 -9.86 -16.90
C TYR A 225 -55.06 -10.05 -17.11
N LEU A 226 -54.47 -11.01 -16.40
CA LEU A 226 -53.06 -11.39 -16.55
C LEU A 226 -52.95 -12.64 -17.44
N SER A 227 -52.30 -12.47 -18.60
CA SER A 227 -51.73 -13.55 -19.39
C SER A 227 -50.36 -13.95 -18.82
N SER A 228 -50.24 -15.21 -18.41
CA SER A 228 -49.04 -15.81 -17.80
C SER A 228 -49.00 -17.30 -18.16
N PRO A 229 -47.82 -17.87 -18.50
CA PRO A 229 -47.66 -19.31 -18.72
C PRO A 229 -47.48 -20.12 -17.42
N PHE A 230 -47.26 -19.46 -16.28
CA PHE A 230 -47.03 -20.08 -14.98
C PHE A 230 -48.03 -19.60 -13.93
N ASP A 231 -47.99 -20.19 -12.72
CA ASP A 231 -48.88 -19.92 -11.58
C ASP A 231 -49.34 -18.47 -11.51
N ASN A 232 -50.62 -18.27 -11.83
CA ASN A 232 -51.23 -16.95 -11.92
C ASN A 232 -51.24 -16.27 -10.55
N SER A 233 -51.25 -17.02 -9.43
CA SER A 233 -51.51 -16.45 -8.10
C SER A 233 -50.44 -15.45 -7.64
N THR A 234 -49.17 -15.80 -7.76
CA THR A 234 -48.03 -14.97 -7.33
C THR A 234 -47.78 -13.80 -8.28
N LEU A 235 -47.84 -14.04 -9.59
CA LEU A 235 -47.65 -13.00 -10.61
C LEU A 235 -48.82 -12.01 -10.65
N ARG A 236 -50.06 -12.47 -10.41
CA ARG A 236 -51.24 -11.60 -10.27
C ARG A 236 -51.18 -10.76 -9.00
N ALA A 237 -50.64 -11.28 -7.90
CA ALA A 237 -50.35 -10.48 -6.71
C ALA A 237 -49.26 -9.42 -6.99
N SER A 238 -48.24 -9.76 -7.78
CA SER A 238 -47.21 -8.80 -8.19
C SER A 238 -47.77 -7.67 -9.07
N LEU A 239 -48.59 -8.02 -10.07
CA LEU A 239 -49.32 -7.07 -10.92
C LEU A 239 -50.31 -6.21 -10.11
N ASN A 240 -50.97 -6.76 -9.09
CA ASN A 240 -51.86 -5.97 -8.23
C ASN A 240 -51.08 -4.87 -7.47
N GLY A 241 -49.85 -5.15 -7.04
CA GLY A 241 -48.96 -4.14 -6.48
C GLY A 241 -48.68 -3.01 -7.48
N LEU A 242 -48.39 -3.36 -8.73
CA LEU A 242 -48.13 -2.41 -9.82
C LEU A 242 -49.39 -1.58 -10.18
N PHE A 243 -50.58 -2.20 -10.15
CA PHE A 243 -51.88 -1.54 -10.30
C PHE A 243 -52.13 -0.53 -9.16
N HIS A 244 -51.87 -0.90 -7.91
CA HIS A 244 -51.98 0.04 -6.79
C HIS A 244 -50.97 1.20 -6.91
N ALA A 245 -49.73 0.93 -7.34
CA ALA A 245 -48.73 1.96 -7.59
C ALA A 245 -49.15 2.91 -8.74
N ALA A 246 -49.81 2.40 -9.79
CA ALA A 246 -50.41 3.20 -10.85
C ALA A 246 -51.56 4.08 -10.34
N LYS A 247 -52.52 3.50 -9.61
CA LYS A 247 -53.67 4.21 -9.00
C LYS A 247 -53.26 5.34 -8.04
N ILE A 248 -52.11 5.21 -7.37
CA ILE A 248 -51.56 6.20 -6.44
C ILE A 248 -50.68 7.25 -7.17
N GLY A 249 -50.36 7.03 -8.45
CA GLY A 249 -49.47 7.93 -9.23
C GLY A 249 -47.99 7.81 -8.85
N ASN A 250 -47.58 6.68 -8.26
CA ASN A 250 -46.20 6.45 -7.82
C ASN A 250 -45.28 5.93 -8.95
N LEU A 251 -45.81 5.53 -10.10
CA LEU A 251 -45.01 5.05 -11.22
C LEU A 251 -44.37 6.20 -11.98
N LYS A 252 -43.05 6.09 -12.23
CA LYS A 252 -42.30 7.07 -13.00
C LYS A 252 -42.42 6.78 -14.50
N TYR A 253 -42.86 7.79 -15.26
CA TYR A 253 -42.79 7.79 -16.71
C TYR A 253 -41.33 7.86 -17.19
N LEU A 254 -40.97 6.97 -18.10
CA LEU A 254 -39.73 6.98 -18.88
C LEU A 254 -40.09 6.78 -20.35
N ASP A 255 -39.48 7.55 -21.26
CA ASP A 255 -39.64 7.29 -22.69
C ASP A 255 -38.95 5.96 -23.10
N SER A 256 -39.08 5.56 -24.37
CA SER A 256 -38.46 4.33 -24.86
C SER A 256 -36.95 4.25 -24.62
N ALA A 257 -36.22 5.35 -24.86
CA ALA A 257 -34.77 5.40 -24.79
C ALA A 257 -34.26 5.52 -23.35
N ASP A 258 -34.93 6.31 -22.52
CA ASP A 258 -34.68 6.40 -21.08
C ASP A 258 -35.02 5.09 -20.37
N CYS A 259 -36.09 4.39 -20.77
CA CYS A 259 -36.44 3.09 -20.21
C CYS A 259 -35.37 2.04 -20.52
N VAL A 260 -34.93 1.94 -21.78
CA VAL A 260 -33.81 1.06 -22.15
C VAL A 260 -32.53 1.48 -21.42
N THR A 261 -32.24 2.77 -21.27
CA THR A 261 -31.03 3.24 -20.57
C THR A 261 -31.07 2.97 -19.06
N ALA A 262 -32.26 3.00 -18.45
CA ALA A 262 -32.48 2.68 -17.05
C ALA A 262 -32.28 1.19 -16.76
N PHE A 263 -32.81 0.31 -17.62
CA PHE A 263 -32.86 -1.13 -17.37
C PHE A 263 -31.78 -1.96 -18.09
N ALA A 264 -31.11 -1.43 -19.12
CA ALA A 264 -29.90 -2.03 -19.69
C ALA A 264 -28.69 -1.80 -18.76
N GLN A 265 -28.80 -2.31 -17.54
CA GLN A 265 -27.80 -2.24 -16.48
C GLN A 265 -27.86 -3.56 -15.70
N THR A 266 -26.75 -4.29 -15.63
CA THR A 266 -26.68 -5.60 -14.96
C THR A 266 -27.06 -5.57 -13.48
N TYR A 267 -26.86 -4.42 -12.81
CA TYR A 267 -27.29 -4.19 -11.43
C TYR A 267 -28.08 -2.88 -11.34
N GLN A 268 -29.36 -2.97 -11.72
CA GLN A 268 -30.37 -1.93 -11.50
C GLN A 268 -30.65 -1.79 -9.98
N THR A 269 -30.72 -0.56 -9.48
CA THR A 269 -30.94 -0.22 -8.06
C THR A 269 -32.06 0.80 -7.82
N THR A 270 -32.57 1.42 -8.89
CA THR A 270 -33.38 2.65 -8.84
C THR A 270 -34.86 2.42 -9.17
N TYR A 271 -35.17 1.37 -9.92
CA TYR A 271 -36.54 0.91 -10.16
C TYR A 271 -36.66 -0.57 -9.85
N GLY A 272 -37.83 -0.96 -9.35
CA GLY A 272 -38.29 -2.34 -9.26
C GLY A 272 -39.07 -2.72 -10.52
N LYS A 273 -40.34 -3.09 -10.33
CA LYS A 273 -41.23 -3.57 -11.40
C LYS A 273 -41.42 -2.53 -12.50
N VAL A 274 -41.68 -3.02 -13.72
CA VAL A 274 -41.89 -2.17 -14.89
C VAL A 274 -43.09 -2.64 -15.73
N LEU A 275 -43.94 -1.68 -16.12
CA LEU A 275 -44.95 -1.86 -17.15
C LEU A 275 -44.47 -1.22 -18.46
N LEU A 276 -44.33 -2.04 -19.50
CA LEU A 276 -44.09 -1.62 -20.87
C LEU A 276 -45.44 -1.28 -21.52
N VAL A 277 -45.67 -0.01 -21.84
CA VAL A 277 -46.94 0.40 -22.47
C VAL A 277 -46.85 0.15 -23.97
N THR A 278 -47.63 -0.82 -24.44
CA THR A 278 -47.59 -1.32 -25.81
C THR A 278 -48.74 -0.79 -26.66
N GLN A 279 -48.53 -0.78 -27.98
CA GLN A 279 -49.59 -0.50 -28.95
C GLN A 279 -50.45 -1.76 -29.20
N ASN A 280 -51.18 -2.20 -28.17
CA ASN A 280 -52.10 -3.34 -28.24
C ASN A 280 -53.53 -2.88 -27.85
N ASP A 281 -54.53 -3.27 -28.64
CA ASP A 281 -55.88 -2.67 -28.57
C ASP A 281 -56.82 -3.38 -27.57
N THR A 282 -56.42 -4.53 -27.01
CA THR A 282 -57.17 -5.28 -25.99
C THR A 282 -57.06 -4.62 -24.60
N LYS A 283 -57.95 -3.66 -24.33
CA LYS A 283 -58.14 -3.06 -23.00
C LYS A 283 -58.24 -4.14 -21.91
N GLY A 284 -57.59 -3.89 -20.77
CA GLY A 284 -57.63 -4.78 -19.60
C GLY A 284 -56.67 -5.98 -19.65
N LEU A 285 -56.13 -6.34 -20.82
CA LEU A 285 -55.21 -7.47 -20.95
C LEU A 285 -53.75 -7.04 -20.74
N TYR A 286 -53.08 -7.64 -19.76
CA TYR A 286 -51.67 -7.47 -19.47
C TYR A 286 -50.95 -8.82 -19.57
N THR A 287 -49.75 -8.84 -20.14
CA THR A 287 -48.92 -10.05 -20.30
C THR A 287 -47.69 -9.96 -19.41
N PHE A 288 -47.35 -11.04 -18.71
CA PHE A 288 -46.05 -11.21 -18.06
C PHE A 288 -44.97 -11.56 -19.10
N ILE A 289 -43.91 -10.77 -19.16
CA ILE A 289 -42.80 -10.93 -20.11
C ILE A 289 -41.67 -11.78 -19.50
N GLY A 290 -41.49 -11.66 -18.17
CA GLY A 290 -40.48 -12.35 -17.40
C GLY A 290 -40.13 -11.58 -16.12
N SER A 291 -39.32 -12.21 -15.27
CA SER A 291 -38.66 -11.53 -14.15
C SER A 291 -37.16 -11.46 -14.44
N ASN A 292 -36.53 -10.33 -14.16
CA ASN A 292 -35.07 -10.23 -14.14
C ASN A 292 -34.58 -10.51 -12.71
N SER A 293 -33.74 -11.53 -12.56
CA SER A 293 -33.11 -11.87 -11.28
C SER A 293 -31.90 -10.98 -11.02
N VAL A 294 -31.33 -11.06 -9.81
CA VAL A 294 -30.03 -10.45 -9.52
C VAL A 294 -28.97 -11.22 -10.33
N TYR A 295 -28.18 -10.52 -11.15
CA TYR A 295 -27.20 -11.17 -12.02
C TYR A 295 -26.12 -11.92 -11.22
N HIS A 296 -25.99 -13.23 -11.50
CA HIS A 296 -24.89 -14.06 -11.05
C HIS A 296 -23.88 -14.22 -12.18
N PRO A 297 -22.58 -13.88 -11.97
CA PRO A 297 -21.57 -14.06 -13.01
C PRO A 297 -21.32 -15.56 -13.27
N PRO A 298 -21.02 -15.95 -14.54
CA PRO A 298 -20.78 -17.34 -14.89
C PRO A 298 -19.51 -17.89 -14.19
N VAL A 299 -19.58 -19.18 -13.85
CA VAL A 299 -18.43 -19.95 -13.36
C VAL A 299 -17.60 -20.41 -14.55
N SER A 300 -16.32 -20.04 -14.60
CA SER A 300 -15.39 -20.51 -15.62
C SER A 300 -15.21 -22.03 -15.57
N GLY A 301 -14.88 -22.63 -16.72
CA GLY A 301 -14.81 -24.09 -16.90
C GLY A 301 -16.14 -24.79 -17.19
N LEU A 302 -17.29 -24.15 -16.92
CA LEU A 302 -18.65 -24.68 -17.19
C LEU A 302 -19.55 -23.71 -17.98
N GLY A 303 -18.96 -22.66 -18.57
CA GLY A 303 -19.68 -21.49 -19.10
C GLY A 303 -20.80 -21.76 -20.10
N ASP A 304 -20.67 -22.80 -20.94
CA ASP A 304 -21.66 -23.14 -21.98
C ASP A 304 -22.81 -24.01 -21.47
N LEU A 305 -22.70 -24.64 -20.29
CA LEU A 305 -23.67 -25.65 -19.82
C LEU A 305 -24.76 -25.08 -18.89
N TYR A 306 -24.50 -23.94 -18.24
CA TYR A 306 -25.36 -23.36 -17.19
C TYR A 306 -25.63 -21.85 -17.41
N GLY A 307 -25.63 -21.41 -18.67
CA GLY A 307 -25.72 -20.00 -19.12
C GLY A 307 -26.27 -18.99 -18.12
N ALA A 308 -25.38 -18.14 -17.59
CA ALA A 308 -25.71 -17.12 -16.60
C ALA A 308 -26.89 -16.25 -17.05
N MET A 309 -27.84 -15.98 -16.15
CA MET A 309 -29.06 -15.25 -16.49
C MET A 309 -28.76 -13.85 -17.00
N SER A 310 -28.92 -13.66 -18.31
CA SER A 310 -28.65 -12.39 -18.97
C SER A 310 -29.59 -11.28 -18.53
N ALA A 311 -29.03 -10.27 -17.87
CA ALA A 311 -29.76 -9.07 -17.47
C ALA A 311 -30.34 -8.27 -18.67
N TYR A 312 -29.91 -8.57 -19.90
CA TYR A 312 -30.28 -7.83 -21.12
C TYR A 312 -31.30 -8.57 -22.00
N LYS A 313 -31.50 -9.88 -21.81
CA LYS A 313 -32.24 -10.75 -22.76
C LYS A 313 -33.71 -10.38 -22.98
N TRP A 314 -34.35 -9.71 -22.02
CA TRP A 314 -35.73 -9.22 -22.17
C TRP A 314 -35.83 -7.88 -22.95
N LEU A 315 -34.74 -7.12 -23.03
CA LEU A 315 -34.65 -5.88 -23.82
C LEU A 315 -34.34 -6.18 -25.31
N CYS A 316 -33.75 -7.34 -25.59
CA CYS A 316 -33.38 -7.79 -26.93
C CYS A 316 -34.58 -7.99 -27.87
N PRO A 317 -34.46 -7.64 -29.17
CA PRO A 317 -35.28 -8.25 -30.22
C PRO A 317 -35.03 -9.77 -30.27
N ALA A 318 -36.06 -10.55 -30.60
CA ALA A 318 -35.98 -12.03 -30.64
C ALA A 318 -34.92 -12.60 -31.62
N ASN A 319 -34.45 -11.77 -32.57
CA ASN A 319 -33.52 -12.16 -33.63
C ASN A 319 -32.09 -11.62 -33.41
N ALA A 320 -31.80 -10.98 -32.27
CA ALA A 320 -30.47 -10.41 -31.96
C ALA A 320 -29.60 -11.41 -31.17
N GLN A 321 -28.28 -11.35 -31.33
CA GLN A 321 -27.38 -12.04 -30.40
C GLN A 321 -27.25 -11.24 -29.10
N GLU A 322 -26.91 -11.91 -28.00
CA GLU A 322 -26.90 -11.28 -26.68
C GLU A 322 -25.87 -10.13 -26.58
N ASP A 323 -24.74 -10.26 -27.28
CA ASP A 323 -23.68 -9.24 -27.42
C ASP A 323 -24.14 -7.95 -28.14
N ASP A 324 -25.27 -7.97 -28.84
CA ASP A 324 -25.88 -6.78 -29.46
C ASP A 324 -26.67 -5.93 -28.44
N CYS A 325 -27.06 -6.52 -27.31
CA CYS A 325 -27.92 -5.91 -26.30
C CYS A 325 -27.17 -5.28 -25.13
N SER A 326 -25.98 -5.80 -24.79
CA SER A 326 -25.21 -5.44 -23.58
C SER A 326 -24.59 -4.03 -23.57
N LYS A 327 -24.45 -3.40 -24.73
CA LYS A 327 -23.63 -2.18 -24.91
C LYS A 327 -24.36 -0.89 -24.51
N LYS A 328 -24.09 -0.37 -23.30
CA LYS A 328 -24.68 0.87 -22.77
C LYS A 328 -24.59 2.04 -23.76
N GLY A 329 -25.75 2.61 -24.13
CA GLY A 329 -25.86 3.76 -25.05
C GLY A 329 -25.56 3.49 -26.54
N SER A 330 -25.30 2.24 -26.95
CA SER A 330 -25.02 1.90 -28.36
C SER A 330 -25.58 0.54 -28.82
N SER A 331 -26.20 -0.21 -27.92
CA SER A 331 -26.87 -1.49 -28.17
C SER A 331 -28.04 -1.37 -29.14
N VAL A 332 -28.41 -2.49 -29.76
CA VAL A 332 -29.54 -2.57 -30.70
C VAL A 332 -30.86 -2.12 -30.06
N PRO A 333 -31.22 -2.52 -28.81
CA PRO A 333 -32.39 -1.99 -28.12
C PRO A 333 -32.39 -0.46 -27.98
N TYR A 334 -31.24 0.18 -27.69
CA TYR A 334 -31.17 1.65 -27.53
C TYR A 334 -31.36 2.40 -28.86
N LYS A 335 -30.80 1.88 -29.95
CA LYS A 335 -31.03 2.42 -31.31
C LYS A 335 -32.49 2.27 -31.73
N LEU A 336 -33.06 1.08 -31.56
CA LEU A 336 -34.48 0.85 -31.85
C LEU A 336 -35.38 1.71 -30.97
N ALA A 337 -35.03 1.93 -29.70
CA ALA A 337 -35.81 2.79 -28.80
C ALA A 337 -35.80 4.27 -29.21
N THR A 338 -34.63 4.81 -29.58
CA THR A 338 -34.49 6.18 -30.09
C THR A 338 -35.17 6.37 -31.47
N GLU A 339 -35.18 5.34 -32.31
CA GLU A 339 -35.98 5.27 -33.54
C GLU A 339 -37.48 4.98 -33.28
N ASN A 340 -37.91 4.88 -32.02
CA ASN A 340 -39.26 4.50 -31.58
C ASN A 340 -39.74 3.13 -32.11
N ASN A 341 -38.85 2.27 -32.60
CA ASN A 341 -39.12 0.95 -33.19
C ASN A 341 -38.75 -0.21 -32.25
N TRP A 342 -38.58 0.04 -30.94
CA TRP A 342 -38.36 -1.01 -29.95
C TRP A 342 -39.62 -1.88 -29.80
N LYS A 343 -39.40 -3.19 -29.78
CA LYS A 343 -40.44 -4.22 -29.65
C LYS A 343 -40.01 -5.26 -28.64
N VAL A 344 -40.98 -5.85 -27.95
CA VAL A 344 -40.81 -6.99 -27.06
C VAL A 344 -41.77 -8.11 -27.44
N SER A 345 -41.39 -9.36 -27.21
CA SER A 345 -42.29 -10.51 -27.41
C SER A 345 -43.41 -10.48 -26.38
N THR A 346 -44.66 -10.50 -26.85
CA THR A 346 -45.87 -10.42 -26.01
C THR A 346 -46.76 -11.65 -26.08
N SER A 347 -46.34 -12.71 -26.79
CA SER A 347 -46.89 -14.05 -26.66
C SER A 347 -45.89 -15.10 -27.16
N ARG A 348 -45.67 -16.16 -26.38
CA ARG A 348 -45.24 -17.46 -26.92
C ARG A 348 -46.46 -18.37 -27.02
N SER A 349 -46.43 -19.37 -27.91
CA SER A 349 -47.56 -20.30 -28.08
C SER A 349 -47.83 -21.12 -26.81
N GLN A 350 -49.09 -21.54 -26.63
CA GLN A 350 -49.49 -22.45 -25.54
C GLN A 350 -48.71 -23.77 -25.63
N GLU A 351 -48.56 -24.30 -26.85
CA GLU A 351 -47.82 -25.53 -27.17
C GLU A 351 -46.35 -25.51 -26.71
N PHE A 352 -45.70 -24.32 -26.69
CA PHE A 352 -44.34 -24.20 -26.16
C PHE A 352 -44.30 -24.47 -24.65
N TRP A 353 -45.32 -24.05 -23.90
CA TRP A 353 -45.37 -24.25 -22.45
C TRP A 353 -45.90 -25.63 -22.09
N ASP A 354 -46.86 -26.16 -22.85
CA ASP A 354 -47.37 -27.52 -22.67
C ASP A 354 -46.27 -28.58 -22.88
N TYR A 355 -45.28 -28.32 -23.75
CA TYR A 355 -44.09 -29.19 -23.93
C TYR A 355 -43.11 -29.16 -22.72
N TRP A 356 -43.07 -28.05 -21.98
CA TRP A 356 -42.18 -27.84 -20.83
C TRP A 356 -42.89 -27.96 -19.46
N SER A 357 -44.09 -28.55 -19.44
CA SER A 357 -44.89 -28.77 -18.23
C SER A 357 -45.05 -30.25 -17.86
N PRO A 358 -44.00 -30.93 -17.35
CA PRO A 358 -44.19 -32.18 -16.63
C PRO A 358 -44.80 -31.89 -15.25
N ASP A 359 -45.91 -32.55 -14.93
CA ASP A 359 -46.33 -32.73 -13.54
C ASP A 359 -45.22 -33.49 -12.76
N GLU A 360 -45.06 -33.17 -11.47
CA GLU A 360 -44.09 -33.78 -10.54
C GLU A 360 -42.60 -33.67 -10.91
N TYR A 361 -42.00 -32.47 -10.82
CA TYR A 361 -40.55 -32.35 -10.57
C TYR A 361 -40.17 -31.23 -9.60
N THR A 362 -39.15 -31.51 -8.77
CA THR A 362 -38.57 -30.58 -7.79
C THR A 362 -37.57 -29.61 -8.43
N TYR A 363 -37.37 -28.45 -7.78
CA TYR A 363 -36.45 -27.38 -8.21
C TYR A 363 -34.99 -27.84 -8.44
N SER A 364 -34.59 -28.96 -7.82
CA SER A 364 -33.30 -29.64 -8.06
C SER A 364 -33.10 -30.12 -9.49
N ASP A 365 -34.16 -30.59 -10.14
CA ASP A 365 -34.07 -31.38 -11.36
C ASP A 365 -34.05 -30.50 -12.62
N TRP A 366 -34.53 -29.26 -12.51
CA TRP A 366 -34.34 -28.17 -13.49
C TRP A 366 -32.87 -27.81 -13.73
N LEU A 367 -31.96 -28.20 -12.82
CA LEU A 367 -30.50 -28.02 -12.95
C LEU A 367 -29.80 -29.25 -13.57
N SER A 368 -30.55 -30.23 -14.10
CA SER A 368 -29.98 -31.48 -14.62
C SER A 368 -30.14 -31.69 -16.14
N HIS A 369 -31.01 -30.93 -16.81
CA HIS A 369 -31.34 -31.14 -18.22
C HIS A 369 -30.55 -30.20 -19.16
N ASP A 370 -30.19 -30.74 -20.32
CA ASP A 370 -29.22 -30.15 -21.25
C ASP A 370 -29.82 -28.94 -22.01
N TYR A 371 -29.32 -27.75 -21.66
CA TYR A 371 -29.72 -26.46 -22.26
C TYR A 371 -29.43 -26.37 -23.76
N GLY A 372 -28.59 -27.23 -24.34
CA GLY A 372 -28.31 -27.25 -25.78
C GLY A 372 -29.55 -27.42 -26.67
N THR A 373 -30.63 -28.01 -26.13
CA THR A 373 -31.88 -28.24 -26.85
C THR A 373 -32.72 -26.95 -27.07
N TYR A 374 -32.50 -25.91 -26.27
CA TYR A 374 -33.37 -24.70 -26.26
C TYR A 374 -33.25 -23.85 -27.54
N ASN A 375 -32.10 -23.90 -28.23
CA ASN A 375 -31.81 -23.02 -29.37
C ASN A 375 -32.45 -23.50 -30.69
N ASN A 376 -32.76 -24.79 -30.83
CA ASN A 376 -33.17 -25.38 -32.11
C ASN A 376 -34.67 -25.25 -32.43
N PHE A 377 -35.48 -24.75 -31.49
CA PHE A 377 -36.93 -24.50 -31.68
C PHE A 377 -37.30 -23.02 -31.88
N LEU A 378 -36.32 -22.10 -31.86
CA LEU A 378 -36.53 -20.66 -31.98
C LEU A 378 -36.91 -20.18 -33.40
N SER A 379 -36.96 -21.07 -34.40
CA SER A 379 -37.08 -20.68 -35.82
C SER A 379 -38.49 -20.78 -36.43
N ASP A 380 -39.47 -21.39 -35.75
CA ASP A 380 -40.75 -21.77 -36.39
C ASP A 380 -41.99 -21.61 -35.48
N SER A 381 -42.09 -20.48 -34.77
CA SER A 381 -43.34 -20.08 -34.11
C SER A 381 -43.59 -18.57 -34.25
N SER A 382 -44.86 -18.18 -34.33
CA SER A 382 -45.29 -16.81 -34.66
C SER A 382 -45.32 -15.89 -33.43
N ASP A 383 -44.12 -15.55 -32.95
CA ASP A 383 -43.89 -14.69 -31.78
C ASP A 383 -44.51 -13.28 -31.98
N VAL A 384 -45.61 -12.96 -31.26
CA VAL A 384 -46.31 -11.67 -31.42
C VAL A 384 -45.51 -10.58 -30.73
N GLN A 385 -44.71 -9.85 -31.51
CA GLN A 385 -43.90 -8.73 -31.04
C GLN A 385 -44.72 -7.42 -31.00
N SER A 386 -44.98 -6.91 -29.79
CA SER A 386 -45.62 -5.61 -29.61
C SER A 386 -44.60 -4.47 -29.59
N ARG A 387 -44.94 -3.35 -30.23
CA ARG A 387 -44.19 -2.09 -30.16
C ARG A 387 -44.41 -1.42 -28.80
N VAL A 388 -43.31 -1.10 -28.11
CA VAL A 388 -43.34 -0.33 -26.85
C VAL A 388 -43.35 1.17 -27.19
N ARG A 389 -44.22 1.95 -26.54
CA ARG A 389 -44.27 3.42 -26.67
C ARG A 389 -43.41 4.12 -25.62
N TYR A 390 -43.57 3.71 -24.37
CA TYR A 390 -42.89 4.23 -23.19
C TYR A 390 -43.00 3.17 -22.08
N CYS A 391 -42.40 3.40 -20.91
CA CYS A 391 -42.61 2.54 -19.76
C CYS A 391 -42.93 3.30 -18.47
N LEU A 392 -43.62 2.60 -17.56
CA LEU A 392 -43.96 3.06 -16.22
C LEU A 392 -43.21 2.19 -15.22
N ALA A 393 -42.23 2.77 -14.54
CA ALA A 393 -41.32 2.07 -13.64
C ALA A 393 -41.64 2.39 -12.17
N GLU A 394 -41.68 1.37 -11.31
CA GLU A 394 -41.89 1.54 -9.87
C GLU A 394 -40.58 1.99 -9.20
N PRO A 395 -40.50 3.20 -8.59
CA PRO A 395 -39.28 3.70 -7.96
C PRO A 395 -38.98 2.94 -6.66
N THR A 396 -37.81 2.30 -6.61
CA THR A 396 -37.32 1.63 -5.39
C THR A 396 -36.44 2.57 -4.57
N PRO A 397 -36.54 2.56 -3.23
CA PRO A 397 -35.62 3.32 -2.39
C PRO A 397 -34.21 2.74 -2.50
N GLN A 398 -33.27 3.54 -3.02
CA GLN A 398 -31.86 3.16 -3.05
C GLN A 398 -31.35 2.89 -1.62
N ASN A 399 -30.97 1.64 -1.36
CA ASN A 399 -30.59 1.16 -0.03
C ASN A 399 -29.15 0.65 -0.05
N CYS A 400 -28.18 1.56 -0.13
CA CYS A 400 -26.78 1.20 -0.01
C CYS A 400 -26.35 1.12 1.46
N SER A 401 -25.38 0.26 1.74
CA SER A 401 -24.91 -0.02 3.10
C SER A 401 -23.38 0.01 3.19
N LEU A 402 -22.88 0.51 4.32
CA LEU A 402 -21.48 0.39 4.70
C LEU A 402 -21.38 -0.71 5.74
N GLN A 403 -20.88 -1.87 5.35
CA GLN A 403 -20.82 -3.08 6.17
C GLN A 403 -19.47 -3.20 6.90
N TYR A 404 -19.43 -4.01 7.96
CA TYR A 404 -18.18 -4.39 8.62
C TYR A 404 -18.02 -5.92 8.72
N SER A 405 -16.78 -6.40 8.71
CA SER A 405 -16.44 -7.81 8.89
C SER A 405 -15.75 -8.04 10.22
N VAL A 406 -16.47 -8.66 11.18
CA VAL A 406 -15.92 -8.98 12.51
C VAL A 406 -14.69 -9.92 12.41
N PRO A 407 -14.67 -11.00 11.60
CA PRO A 407 -13.48 -11.86 11.48
C PRO A 407 -12.23 -11.11 10.98
N LEU A 408 -12.37 -10.23 9.98
CA LEU A 408 -11.25 -9.43 9.45
C LEU A 408 -10.79 -8.36 10.45
N THR A 409 -11.72 -7.79 11.22
CA THR A 409 -11.41 -6.87 12.32
C THR A 409 -10.66 -7.58 13.45
N VAL A 410 -11.06 -8.80 13.82
CA VAL A 410 -10.34 -9.64 14.80
C VAL A 410 -8.92 -9.95 14.31
N GLY A 411 -8.76 -10.38 13.05
CA GLY A 411 -7.43 -10.64 12.47
C GLY A 411 -6.52 -9.40 12.47
N THR A 412 -7.10 -8.23 12.17
CA THR A 412 -6.40 -6.93 12.24
C THR A 412 -5.95 -6.60 13.66
N VAL A 413 -6.84 -6.75 14.65
CA VAL A 413 -6.53 -6.53 16.08
C VAL A 413 -5.43 -7.48 16.55
N ILE A 414 -5.48 -8.78 16.23
CA ILE A 414 -4.44 -9.76 16.61
C ILE A 414 -3.08 -9.35 16.02
N CYS A 415 -3.01 -8.96 14.75
CA CYS A 415 -1.78 -8.48 14.12
C CYS A 415 -1.24 -7.22 14.81
N ASN A 416 -2.11 -6.27 15.19
CA ASN A 416 -1.74 -5.04 15.89
C ASN A 416 -1.29 -5.31 17.34
N ILE A 417 -1.85 -6.29 18.03
CA ILE A 417 -1.43 -6.75 19.36
C ILE A 417 0.02 -7.27 19.29
N VAL A 418 0.31 -8.18 18.35
CA VAL A 418 1.66 -8.73 18.15
C VAL A 418 2.68 -7.62 17.88
N LYS A 419 2.36 -6.67 17.00
CA LYS A 419 3.21 -5.49 16.73
C LYS A 419 3.50 -4.68 17.99
N THR A 420 2.47 -4.36 18.76
CA THR A 420 2.59 -3.51 19.95
C THR A 420 3.43 -4.18 21.03
N PHE A 421 3.24 -5.47 21.28
CA PHE A 421 4.09 -6.23 22.22
C PHE A 421 5.53 -6.36 21.76
N VAL A 422 5.79 -6.62 20.46
CA VAL A 422 7.17 -6.71 19.96
C VAL A 422 7.86 -5.34 20.03
N LEU A 423 7.20 -4.25 19.64
CA LEU A 423 7.77 -2.90 19.75
C LEU A 423 8.07 -2.50 21.21
N LEU A 424 7.18 -2.83 22.14
CA LEU A 424 7.39 -2.68 23.59
C LEU A 424 8.63 -3.46 24.06
N TYR A 425 8.78 -4.72 23.64
CA TYR A 425 9.92 -5.55 23.98
C TYR A 425 11.24 -5.00 23.40
N ILE A 426 11.26 -4.52 22.16
CA ILE A 426 12.46 -3.92 21.55
C ILE A 426 12.87 -2.65 22.34
N TRP A 427 11.91 -1.78 22.67
CA TRP A 427 12.14 -0.54 23.41
C TRP A 427 12.70 -0.78 24.81
N LEU A 428 12.09 -1.66 25.60
CA LEU A 428 12.50 -1.94 26.98
C LEU A 428 13.67 -2.93 27.08
N GLY A 429 13.60 -4.04 26.34
CA GLY A 429 14.46 -5.22 26.52
C GLY A 429 15.84 -5.15 25.88
N ILE A 430 15.99 -4.49 24.72
CA ILE A 430 17.31 -4.41 24.05
C ILE A 430 18.22 -3.44 24.79
N LYS A 431 19.28 -3.96 25.42
CA LYS A 431 20.30 -3.17 26.16
C LYS A 431 21.58 -2.90 25.36
N GLU A 432 21.93 -3.75 24.41
CA GLU A 432 23.07 -3.52 23.51
C GLU A 432 22.78 -2.39 22.51
N THR A 433 23.84 -1.81 21.96
CA THR A 433 23.79 -0.71 20.99
C THR A 433 23.92 -1.26 19.57
N PRO A 434 22.84 -1.25 18.75
CA PRO A 434 22.89 -1.71 17.36
C PRO A 434 23.57 -0.69 16.45
N LEU A 435 24.36 -1.15 15.48
CA LEU A 435 25.03 -0.32 14.48
C LEU A 435 24.03 0.06 13.36
N LEU A 436 23.19 1.05 13.64
CA LEU A 436 22.10 1.51 12.78
C LEU A 436 22.56 2.42 11.63
N THR A 437 23.78 2.96 11.68
CA THR A 437 24.35 3.82 10.64
C THR A 437 25.81 3.47 10.36
N VAL A 438 26.32 3.91 9.20
CA VAL A 438 27.75 3.80 8.86
C VAL A 438 28.60 4.63 9.84
N GLY A 439 28.10 5.76 10.34
CA GLY A 439 28.81 6.56 11.35
C GLY A 439 28.85 5.89 12.73
N ASP A 440 27.80 5.17 13.15
CA ASP A 440 27.87 4.33 14.37
C ASP A 440 28.97 3.27 14.25
N ALA A 441 29.15 2.70 13.06
CA ALA A 441 30.18 1.70 12.79
C ALA A 441 31.59 2.29 12.79
N ILE A 442 31.85 3.37 12.03
CA ILE A 442 33.14 4.08 12.06
C ILE A 442 33.46 4.51 13.50
N ALA A 443 32.49 5.07 14.23
CA ALA A 443 32.64 5.46 15.62
C ALA A 443 32.91 4.29 16.59
N SER A 444 32.56 3.06 16.21
CA SER A 444 32.83 1.86 17.00
C SER A 444 34.09 1.10 16.57
N PHE A 445 34.61 1.34 15.37
CA PHE A 445 35.91 0.82 14.92
C PHE A 445 37.07 1.75 15.29
N LEU A 446 36.93 3.08 15.19
CA LEU A 446 37.96 4.02 15.64
C LEU A 446 38.30 3.84 17.13
N ARG A 447 37.27 3.60 17.98
CA ARG A 447 37.44 3.31 19.42
C ARG A 447 37.87 1.87 19.74
N ARG A 448 37.63 0.92 18.84
CA ARG A 448 38.02 -0.49 18.99
C ARG A 448 38.21 -1.09 17.60
N GLN A 449 39.45 -0.97 17.11
CA GLN A 449 39.86 -1.47 15.81
C GLN A 449 39.59 -2.98 15.71
N ASP A 450 39.27 -3.49 14.52
CA ASP A 450 39.04 -4.93 14.33
C ASP A 450 40.35 -5.64 13.95
N PRO A 451 40.87 -6.58 14.76
CA PRO A 451 42.13 -7.26 14.44
C PRO A 451 42.05 -8.11 13.16
N TYR A 452 40.84 -8.48 12.69
CA TYR A 452 40.64 -9.29 11.49
C TYR A 452 40.55 -8.47 10.19
N SER A 453 40.51 -7.14 10.26
CA SER A 453 40.56 -6.23 9.10
C SER A 453 41.91 -5.51 8.93
N LYS A 454 42.89 -5.81 9.79
CA LYS A 454 44.23 -5.22 9.73
C LYS A 454 44.97 -5.67 8.46
N GLY A 455 45.58 -4.73 7.74
CA GLY A 455 46.27 -5.02 6.48
C GLY A 455 45.34 -5.26 5.28
N MET A 456 44.11 -4.72 5.32
CA MET A 456 43.09 -4.83 4.27
C MET A 456 42.63 -3.45 3.74
N CYS A 457 43.50 -2.43 3.72
CA CYS A 457 43.17 -1.04 3.40
C CYS A 457 42.23 -0.87 2.19
N PHE A 458 42.42 -1.66 1.12
CA PHE A 458 41.47 -1.76 0.00
C PHE A 458 40.81 -3.15 -0.06
N PRO A 459 39.48 -3.24 -0.28
CA PRO A 459 38.75 -4.50 -0.29
C PRO A 459 39.05 -5.33 -1.54
N THR A 460 40.04 -6.22 -1.44
CA THR A 460 40.39 -7.24 -2.45
C THR A 460 40.38 -8.65 -1.85
N THR A 461 40.73 -9.66 -2.64
CA THR A 461 40.76 -11.07 -2.21
C THR A 461 42.11 -11.51 -1.61
N GLY A 462 43.03 -10.58 -1.33
CA GLY A 462 44.35 -10.86 -0.74
C GLY A 462 44.67 -9.97 0.46
N THR A 463 45.69 -10.36 1.22
CA THR A 463 46.18 -9.68 2.43
C THR A 463 47.50 -8.93 2.20
N GLY A 464 47.86 -8.68 0.93
CA GLY A 464 49.06 -7.95 0.54
C GLY A 464 48.75 -6.51 0.13
N PRO A 465 49.78 -5.68 -0.14
CA PRO A 465 49.61 -4.33 -0.66
C PRO A 465 48.83 -4.32 -1.98
N VAL A 466 48.03 -3.26 -2.20
CA VAL A 466 47.18 -3.09 -3.38
C VAL A 466 47.41 -1.71 -3.99
N ALA A 467 47.72 -1.67 -5.29
CA ALA A 467 47.87 -0.43 -6.04
C ALA A 467 46.54 0.36 -6.13
N PHE A 468 46.57 1.64 -5.76
CA PHE A 468 45.40 2.51 -5.83
C PHE A 468 45.06 2.94 -7.27
N SER A 469 43.77 3.10 -7.57
CA SER A 469 43.26 3.51 -8.89
C SER A 469 42.16 4.56 -8.75
N LYS A 470 42.27 5.69 -9.48
CA LYS A 470 41.34 6.84 -9.37
C LYS A 470 40.00 6.64 -10.09
N LYS A 471 39.51 5.39 -10.16
CA LYS A 471 38.30 5.03 -10.90
C LYS A 471 37.03 5.41 -10.13
N ARG A 472 36.55 6.64 -10.34
CA ARG A 472 35.27 7.12 -9.80
C ARG A 472 34.10 6.27 -10.28
N ASN A 473 33.43 5.61 -9.35
CA ASN A 473 32.31 4.70 -9.61
C ASN A 473 30.96 5.47 -9.73
N ARG A 474 29.88 4.75 -10.09
CA ARG A 474 28.51 5.27 -10.09
C ARG A 474 27.75 4.76 -8.86
N TRP A 475 26.75 5.50 -8.39
CA TRP A 475 25.95 5.16 -7.20
C TRP A 475 25.37 3.73 -7.30
N GLY A 476 24.93 3.32 -8.49
CA GLY A 476 24.42 1.97 -8.75
C GLY A 476 25.41 0.82 -8.54
N SER A 477 26.73 1.06 -8.50
CA SER A 477 27.72 -0.01 -8.25
C SER A 477 27.68 -0.53 -6.81
N ALA A 478 27.20 0.29 -5.86
CA ALA A 478 27.09 -0.06 -4.44
C ALA A 478 26.12 -1.21 -4.13
N VAL A 479 25.33 -1.63 -5.13
CA VAL A 479 24.26 -2.64 -5.03
C VAL A 479 24.24 -3.61 -6.21
N SER A 480 25.38 -3.79 -6.90
CA SER A 480 25.54 -4.58 -8.14
C SER A 480 24.79 -5.92 -8.13
N SER A 481 24.96 -6.73 -7.07
CA SER A 481 24.34 -8.06 -6.93
C SER A 481 22.83 -8.06 -6.69
N ARG A 482 22.23 -6.90 -6.35
CA ARG A 482 20.79 -6.77 -6.03
C ARG A 482 19.96 -6.27 -7.22
N TRP A 483 20.59 -5.68 -8.24
CA TRP A 483 19.90 -5.11 -9.40
C TRP A 483 19.10 -6.14 -10.19
N GLY A 484 19.66 -7.30 -10.51
CA GLY A 484 18.97 -8.31 -11.33
C GLY A 484 17.64 -8.76 -10.73
N PHE A 485 17.63 -9.02 -9.42
CA PHE A 485 16.43 -9.36 -8.67
C PHE A 485 15.38 -8.23 -8.72
N PHE A 486 15.80 -6.99 -8.39
CA PHE A 486 14.90 -5.84 -8.37
C PHE A 486 14.30 -5.54 -9.75
N ILE A 487 15.13 -5.53 -10.81
CA ILE A 487 14.70 -5.25 -12.17
C ILE A 487 13.72 -6.34 -12.65
N PHE A 488 14.01 -7.61 -12.39
CA PHE A 488 13.12 -8.72 -12.74
C PHE A 488 11.73 -8.57 -12.09
N PHE A 489 11.66 -8.42 -10.76
CA PHE A 489 10.37 -8.33 -10.07
C PHE A 489 9.61 -7.04 -10.38
N TRP A 490 10.30 -5.92 -10.63
CA TRP A 490 9.65 -4.66 -11.00
C TRP A 490 9.10 -4.69 -12.43
N ILE A 491 9.85 -5.24 -13.39
CA ILE A 491 9.35 -5.44 -14.77
C ILE A 491 8.20 -6.45 -14.77
N LEU A 492 8.31 -7.56 -14.03
CA LEU A 492 7.23 -8.56 -13.92
C LEU A 492 5.93 -7.93 -13.38
N ALA A 493 6.01 -7.11 -12.33
CA ALA A 493 4.84 -6.42 -11.80
C ALA A 493 4.23 -5.42 -12.81
N ILE A 494 5.06 -4.64 -13.52
CA ILE A 494 4.57 -3.76 -14.59
C ILE A 494 3.92 -4.57 -15.71
N MET A 495 4.51 -5.68 -16.14
CA MET A 495 3.95 -6.55 -17.18
C MET A 495 2.61 -7.18 -16.75
N ILE A 496 2.46 -7.58 -15.50
CA ILE A 496 1.17 -8.05 -14.95
C ILE A 496 0.14 -6.92 -14.95
N CYS A 497 0.51 -5.71 -14.53
CA CYS A 497 -0.41 -4.56 -14.58
C CYS A 497 -0.79 -4.15 -16.02
N ILE A 498 0.12 -4.29 -16.98
CA ILE A 498 -0.17 -4.04 -18.41
C ILE A 498 -1.07 -5.15 -18.97
N LEU A 499 -0.82 -6.42 -18.64
CA LEU A 499 -1.69 -7.54 -19.05
C LEU A 499 -3.12 -7.35 -18.49
N LEU A 500 -3.24 -7.03 -17.20
CA LEU A 500 -4.52 -6.68 -16.59
C LEU A 500 -5.18 -5.50 -17.30
N LEU A 501 -4.44 -4.42 -17.59
CA LEU A 501 -4.97 -3.26 -18.32
C LEU A 501 -5.47 -3.61 -19.73
N VAL A 502 -4.77 -4.49 -20.46
CA VAL A 502 -5.18 -4.96 -21.80
C VAL A 502 -6.44 -5.81 -21.70
N LEU A 503 -6.50 -6.76 -20.77
CA LEU A 503 -7.71 -7.56 -20.51
C LEU A 503 -8.89 -6.66 -20.11
N SER A 504 -8.66 -5.70 -19.23
CA SER A 504 -9.62 -4.68 -18.81
C SER A 504 -10.14 -3.81 -19.95
N ILE A 505 -9.30 -3.46 -20.94
CA ILE A 505 -9.73 -2.66 -22.09
C ILE A 505 -10.48 -3.52 -23.12
N VAL A 506 -10.08 -4.78 -23.31
CA VAL A 506 -10.76 -5.72 -24.23
C VAL A 506 -12.13 -6.15 -23.67
N GLY A 507 -12.28 -6.28 -22.36
CA GLY A 507 -13.55 -6.60 -21.70
C GLY A 507 -14.56 -5.44 -21.63
N ILE A 508 -14.14 -4.20 -21.92
CA ILE A 508 -15.03 -3.03 -21.87
C ILE A 508 -15.78 -2.89 -23.20
N THR A 509 -17.06 -3.23 -23.18
CA THR A 509 -17.94 -3.15 -24.36
C THR A 509 -18.54 -1.75 -24.56
N SER A 510 -18.55 -0.93 -23.51
CA SER A 510 -19.04 0.46 -23.52
C SER A 510 -17.90 1.47 -23.78
N GLY A 511 -18.13 2.44 -24.66
CA GLY A 511 -17.08 3.26 -25.31
C GLY A 511 -16.30 4.28 -24.47
N GLY A 512 -16.00 4.02 -23.19
CA GLY A 512 -15.22 4.91 -22.34
C GLY A 512 -14.56 4.21 -21.16
N LEU A 513 -13.41 4.72 -20.68
CA LEU A 513 -12.56 4.08 -19.65
C LEU A 513 -13.18 3.98 -18.23
N GLY A 514 -14.42 4.42 -18.05
CA GLY A 514 -15.09 4.47 -16.75
C GLY A 514 -14.61 5.60 -15.82
N GLN A 515 -15.15 5.61 -14.60
CA GLN A 515 -14.68 6.46 -13.49
C GLN A 515 -13.89 5.61 -12.48
N LEU A 516 -13.05 6.27 -11.67
CA LEU A 516 -12.35 5.62 -10.55
C LEU A 516 -13.37 5.04 -9.55
N GLY A 517 -13.28 3.74 -9.27
CA GLY A 517 -14.13 3.06 -8.28
C GLY A 517 -15.61 2.88 -8.67
N ALA A 518 -16.02 3.22 -9.90
CA ALA A 518 -17.38 3.00 -10.36
C ALA A 518 -17.64 1.53 -10.71
N ILE A 519 -18.80 1.01 -10.32
CA ILE A 519 -19.22 -0.37 -10.61
C ILE A 519 -19.90 -0.41 -11.98
N SER A 520 -19.33 -1.19 -12.91
CA SER A 520 -19.97 -1.59 -14.17
C SER A 520 -19.84 -3.11 -14.36
N SER A 521 -20.74 -3.75 -15.08
CA SER A 521 -20.65 -5.20 -15.37
C SER A 521 -19.50 -5.56 -16.30
N ASP A 522 -19.15 -4.68 -17.25
CA ASP A 522 -17.89 -4.75 -18.02
C ASP A 522 -16.67 -4.93 -17.08
N THR A 523 -16.74 -4.42 -15.84
CA THR A 523 -15.63 -4.31 -14.88
C THR A 523 -15.60 -5.36 -13.76
N ILE A 524 -16.27 -6.52 -13.93
CA ILE A 524 -16.34 -7.58 -12.91
C ILE A 524 -15.53 -8.80 -13.30
N LEU A 525 -14.68 -9.26 -12.37
CA LEU A 525 -13.99 -10.54 -12.37
C LEU A 525 -14.67 -11.45 -11.34
N SER A 526 -15.31 -12.52 -11.81
CA SER A 526 -15.66 -13.66 -10.95
C SER A 526 -14.39 -14.41 -10.57
N VAL A 527 -14.29 -14.88 -9.32
CA VAL A 527 -13.15 -15.67 -8.84
C VAL A 527 -13.63 -17.11 -8.68
N GLU A 528 -13.31 -17.93 -9.68
CA GLU A 528 -13.68 -19.35 -9.75
C GLU A 528 -13.38 -20.11 -8.45
N ASN A 529 -14.42 -20.34 -7.63
CA ASN A 529 -14.72 -21.59 -6.92
C ASN A 529 -16.04 -21.51 -6.13
N SER A 530 -16.65 -22.66 -5.86
CA SER A 530 -17.94 -22.75 -5.17
C SER A 530 -17.86 -22.29 -3.71
N GLY A 531 -18.75 -21.37 -3.32
CA GLY A 531 -18.85 -20.84 -1.95
C GLY A 531 -17.95 -19.63 -1.68
N GLU A 532 -17.97 -18.61 -2.55
CA GLU A 532 -17.24 -17.34 -2.33
C GLU A 532 -17.60 -16.70 -0.98
N SER A 533 -16.68 -16.82 -0.02
CA SER A 533 -16.71 -16.01 1.19
C SER A 533 -16.08 -14.65 0.92
N LEU A 534 -16.64 -13.58 1.52
CA LEU A 534 -16.06 -12.23 1.54
C LEU A 534 -14.55 -12.21 1.82
N VAL A 535 -14.06 -13.16 2.63
CA VAL A 535 -12.63 -13.30 2.96
C VAL A 535 -11.83 -13.68 1.71
N THR A 536 -12.27 -14.67 0.94
CA THR A 536 -11.58 -15.18 -0.27
C THR A 536 -11.42 -14.07 -1.31
N THR A 537 -12.53 -13.42 -1.68
CA THR A 537 -12.55 -12.29 -2.62
C THR A 537 -11.65 -11.13 -2.14
N SER A 538 -11.64 -10.88 -0.82
CA SER A 538 -10.76 -9.88 -0.19
C SER A 538 -9.27 -10.21 -0.24
N LEU A 539 -8.88 -11.49 -0.20
CA LEU A 539 -7.47 -11.88 -0.38
C LEU A 539 -6.98 -11.52 -1.79
N VAL A 540 -7.80 -11.81 -2.81
CA VAL A 540 -7.47 -11.56 -4.22
C VAL A 540 -7.40 -10.05 -4.51
N ALA A 541 -8.42 -9.29 -4.13
CA ALA A 541 -8.49 -7.84 -4.35
C ALA A 541 -7.37 -7.04 -3.64
N ASN A 542 -6.72 -7.61 -2.61
CA ASN A 542 -5.59 -6.98 -1.92
C ASN A 542 -4.21 -7.56 -2.28
N LEU A 543 -4.12 -8.50 -3.22
CA LEU A 543 -2.85 -9.07 -3.67
C LEU A 543 -1.89 -8.05 -4.32
N PRO A 544 -2.34 -7.08 -5.16
CA PRO A 544 -1.45 -6.06 -5.70
C PRO A 544 -0.76 -5.21 -4.62
N GLN A 545 -1.49 -4.87 -3.55
CA GLN A 545 -1.02 -4.10 -2.39
C GLN A 545 0.12 -4.85 -1.67
N LEU A 546 0.05 -6.19 -1.60
CA LEU A 546 1.11 -7.04 -1.08
C LEU A 546 2.36 -7.05 -2.00
N ILE A 547 2.17 -7.10 -3.32
CA ILE A 547 3.26 -7.04 -4.30
C ILE A 547 3.97 -5.68 -4.25
N PHE A 548 3.22 -4.57 -4.22
CA PHE A 548 3.81 -3.23 -4.08
C PHE A 548 4.51 -3.03 -2.72
N SER A 549 4.01 -3.64 -1.64
CA SER A 549 4.72 -3.67 -0.34
C SER A 549 6.13 -4.28 -0.47
N PHE A 550 6.24 -5.40 -1.19
CA PHE A 550 7.52 -6.08 -1.41
C PHE A 550 8.47 -5.25 -2.28
N LEU A 551 7.96 -4.68 -3.38
CA LEU A 551 8.72 -3.81 -4.26
C LEU A 551 9.22 -2.54 -3.54
N TYR A 552 8.40 -1.95 -2.66
CA TYR A 552 8.81 -0.84 -1.79
C TYR A 552 9.99 -1.21 -0.88
N VAL A 553 9.96 -2.38 -0.23
CA VAL A 553 11.07 -2.84 0.62
C VAL A 553 12.36 -3.03 -0.20
N ALA A 554 12.26 -3.59 -1.40
CA ALA A 554 13.40 -3.75 -2.30
C ALA A 554 13.96 -2.40 -2.77
N TYR A 555 13.09 -1.49 -3.23
CA TYR A 555 13.44 -0.12 -3.65
C TYR A 555 14.13 0.65 -2.52
N ASN A 556 13.57 0.61 -1.30
CA ASN A 556 14.13 1.24 -0.13
C ASN A 556 15.51 0.66 0.23
N SER A 557 15.73 -0.64 0.10
CA SER A 557 17.05 -1.27 0.34
C SER A 557 18.11 -0.81 -0.67
N LEU A 558 17.76 -0.70 -1.95
CA LEU A 558 18.66 -0.14 -2.99
C LEU A 558 18.98 1.33 -2.73
N LEU A 559 17.94 2.16 -2.57
CA LEU A 559 18.09 3.61 -2.35
C LEU A 559 18.88 3.90 -1.07
N THR A 560 18.64 3.16 0.02
CA THR A 560 19.40 3.31 1.27
C THR A 560 20.87 2.98 1.07
N SER A 561 21.19 1.88 0.40
CA SER A 561 22.58 1.48 0.14
C SER A 561 23.32 2.50 -0.75
N MET A 562 22.65 3.06 -1.76
CA MET A 562 23.21 4.14 -2.59
C MET A 562 23.41 5.43 -1.78
N CYS A 563 22.45 5.83 -0.93
CA CYS A 563 22.55 7.01 -0.08
C CYS A 563 23.67 6.88 0.98
N LEU A 564 23.87 5.70 1.57
CA LEU A 564 24.96 5.44 2.51
C LEU A 564 26.32 5.47 1.80
N SER A 565 26.41 4.92 0.59
CA SER A 565 27.64 5.00 -0.22
C SER A 565 27.98 6.44 -0.59
N ALA A 566 26.97 7.28 -0.87
CA ALA A 566 27.16 8.71 -1.12
C ALA A 566 27.46 9.53 0.15
N GLU A 567 27.17 9.00 1.34
CA GLU A 567 27.64 9.59 2.61
C GLU A 567 29.08 9.19 2.91
N TRP A 568 29.46 7.95 2.63
CA TRP A 568 30.84 7.43 2.71
C TRP A 568 31.79 8.17 1.76
N ASP A 569 31.42 8.27 0.48
CA ASP A 569 32.11 9.02 -0.59
C ASP A 569 32.60 10.41 -0.13
N ARG A 570 31.72 11.11 0.58
CA ARG A 570 31.87 12.48 1.05
C ARG A 570 32.93 12.70 2.14
N PHE A 571 33.49 11.64 2.71
CA PHE A 571 34.60 11.72 3.67
C PHE A 571 35.99 11.63 3.02
N GLY A 572 36.10 11.27 1.74
CA GLY A 572 37.39 11.32 1.02
C GLY A 572 37.77 12.74 0.59
N ASN A 573 36.78 13.58 0.29
CA ASN A 573 37.01 14.99 -0.06
C ASN A 573 37.05 15.89 1.19
N ASP A 574 36.00 15.83 2.02
CA ASP A 574 35.78 16.81 3.09
C ASP A 574 35.89 16.18 4.49
N ARG A 575 36.49 16.91 5.43
CA ARG A 575 36.50 16.56 6.85
C ARG A 575 35.12 16.83 7.48
N LYS A 576 34.48 15.82 8.07
CA LYS A 576 33.09 15.88 8.58
C LYS A 576 32.88 15.06 9.85
N GLY A 577 32.00 15.51 10.75
CA GLY A 577 31.60 14.73 11.91
C GLY A 577 30.64 13.58 11.55
N LEU A 578 30.71 12.46 12.27
CA LEU A 578 29.96 11.22 11.99
C LEU A 578 28.45 11.37 12.25
N ARG A 579 27.61 10.76 11.40
CA ARG A 579 26.16 10.63 11.64
C ARG A 579 25.89 9.41 12.52
N VAL A 580 25.30 9.58 13.70
CA VAL A 580 25.11 8.52 14.72
C VAL A 580 23.65 8.37 15.15
N SER A 581 23.24 7.16 15.54
CA SER A 581 21.88 6.84 16.00
C SER A 581 21.65 7.01 17.51
N HIS A 582 22.73 7.28 18.24
CA HIS A 582 22.69 7.70 19.64
C HIS A 582 22.58 9.23 19.77
N SER A 583 22.45 9.73 21.00
CA SER A 583 22.58 11.17 21.28
C SER A 583 23.95 11.67 20.78
N PRO A 584 24.02 12.61 19.81
CA PRO A 584 25.29 13.09 19.28
C PRO A 584 26.07 13.88 20.33
N LYS A 585 27.40 13.90 20.18
CA LYS A 585 28.34 14.70 20.99
C LYS A 585 29.33 15.43 20.09
N LEU A 586 29.82 16.60 20.54
CA LEU A 586 30.78 17.44 19.83
C LEU A 586 30.41 17.62 18.35
N ALA A 587 31.24 17.19 17.39
CA ALA A 587 30.98 17.36 15.97
C ALA A 587 30.02 16.31 15.36
N GLN A 588 29.61 15.30 16.12
CA GLN A 588 28.69 14.27 15.63
C GLN A 588 27.32 14.86 15.28
N ARG A 589 26.67 14.24 14.28
CA ARG A 589 25.36 14.65 13.75
C ARG A 589 24.32 13.61 14.09
N SER A 590 23.13 14.05 14.49
CA SER A 590 21.99 13.15 14.74
C SER A 590 21.58 12.40 13.47
N ASN A 591 21.19 11.14 13.62
CA ASN A 591 20.55 10.40 12.54
C ASN A 591 19.20 11.03 12.13
N TYR A 592 18.81 10.85 10.86
CA TYR A 592 17.45 11.09 10.40
C TYR A 592 16.49 10.03 11.01
N PHE A 593 15.21 10.36 11.16
CA PHE A 593 14.19 9.42 11.66
C PHE A 593 13.99 8.20 10.73
N LEU A 594 14.13 8.45 9.43
CA LEU A 594 14.24 7.44 8.37
C LEU A 594 15.71 7.34 7.98
N SER A 595 16.28 6.16 7.80
CA SER A 595 17.73 5.96 7.61
C SER A 595 18.34 6.69 6.39
N ILE A 596 17.49 7.14 5.45
CA ILE A 596 17.81 7.96 4.27
C ILE A 596 17.42 9.44 4.44
N PRO A 597 18.14 10.39 3.80
CA PRO A 597 17.80 11.81 3.84
C PRO A 597 16.37 12.12 3.35
N TYR A 598 15.66 13.03 4.03
CA TYR A 598 14.26 13.36 3.73
C TYR A 598 13.96 13.74 2.27
N ARG A 599 14.92 14.38 1.57
CA ARG A 599 14.81 14.71 0.13
C ARG A 599 14.58 13.49 -0.79
N PHE A 600 14.93 12.29 -0.33
CA PHE A 600 14.68 11.03 -1.02
C PHE A 600 13.60 10.19 -0.31
N ALA A 601 13.53 10.29 1.03
CA ALA A 601 12.56 9.54 1.83
C ALA A 601 11.11 10.01 1.62
N MET A 602 10.87 11.33 1.60
CA MET A 602 9.52 11.88 1.47
C MET A 602 8.91 11.57 0.09
N PRO A 603 9.60 11.77 -1.06
CA PRO A 603 9.06 11.36 -2.35
C PRO A 603 8.74 9.87 -2.42
N LEU A 604 9.63 9.00 -1.91
CA LEU A 604 9.40 7.55 -1.90
C LEU A 604 8.16 7.17 -1.07
N ILE A 605 8.00 7.73 0.13
CA ILE A 605 6.84 7.45 0.98
C ILE A 605 5.55 7.95 0.32
N VAL A 606 5.55 9.16 -0.24
CA VAL A 606 4.37 9.73 -0.91
C VAL A 606 3.99 8.93 -2.16
N THR A 607 4.92 8.63 -3.07
CA THR A 607 4.60 7.87 -4.29
C THR A 607 4.21 6.43 -3.97
N SER A 608 4.83 5.80 -2.95
CA SER A 608 4.42 4.47 -2.48
C SER A 608 3.02 4.47 -1.87
N ALA A 609 2.65 5.49 -1.09
CA ALA A 609 1.30 5.61 -0.52
C ALA A 609 0.24 5.83 -1.62
N ILE A 610 0.54 6.66 -2.62
CA ILE A 610 -0.34 6.85 -3.79
C ILE A 610 -0.49 5.55 -4.59
N LEU A 611 0.60 4.81 -4.81
CA LEU A 611 0.57 3.52 -5.53
C LEU A 611 -0.24 2.46 -4.76
N HIS A 612 -0.16 2.42 -3.43
CA HIS A 612 -1.01 1.57 -2.59
C HIS A 612 -2.49 1.95 -2.65
N TRP A 613 -2.82 3.25 -2.62
CA TRP A 613 -4.19 3.72 -2.75
C TRP A 613 -4.76 3.39 -4.15
N LEU A 614 -4.01 3.68 -5.22
CA LEU A 614 -4.39 3.31 -6.58
C LEU A 614 -4.55 1.79 -6.75
N ALA A 615 -3.73 0.96 -6.09
CA ALA A 615 -3.90 -0.49 -6.09
C ALA A 615 -5.27 -0.90 -5.51
N SER A 616 -5.70 -0.30 -4.40
CA SER A 616 -7.04 -0.51 -3.81
C SER A 616 -8.21 0.11 -4.58
N GLN A 617 -7.94 0.80 -5.70
CA GLN A 617 -8.93 1.25 -6.67
C GLN A 617 -8.78 0.50 -8.02
N SER A 618 -7.67 -0.21 -8.22
CA SER A 618 -7.36 -1.00 -9.42
C SER A 618 -8.05 -2.36 -9.39
N LEU A 619 -8.04 -3.01 -8.22
CA LEU A 619 -8.91 -4.13 -7.86
C LEU A 619 -9.58 -3.81 -6.53
N PHE A 620 -10.89 -4.06 -6.43
CA PHE A 620 -11.70 -3.79 -5.24
C PHE A 620 -12.76 -4.88 -5.06
N VAL A 621 -13.27 -5.05 -3.83
CA VAL A 621 -14.34 -6.01 -3.56
C VAL A 621 -15.69 -5.37 -3.89
N ILE A 622 -16.47 -6.05 -4.74
CA ILE A 622 -17.89 -5.78 -4.93
C ILE A 622 -18.66 -6.69 -3.98
N ALA A 623 -19.61 -6.12 -3.25
CA ALA A 623 -20.59 -6.85 -2.44
C ALA A 623 -22.00 -6.38 -2.81
N ILE A 624 -22.90 -7.32 -3.04
CA ILE A 624 -24.29 -7.08 -3.44
C ILE A 624 -25.22 -7.76 -2.45
N GLU A 625 -26.22 -7.02 -1.99
CA GLU A 625 -27.31 -7.52 -1.15
C GLU A 625 -28.50 -7.80 -2.07
N ALA A 626 -28.83 -9.08 -2.28
CA ALA A 626 -29.91 -9.47 -3.20
C ALA A 626 -31.29 -9.32 -2.54
N TYR A 627 -32.26 -8.90 -3.34
CA TYR A 627 -33.67 -8.78 -2.94
C TYR A 627 -34.56 -9.47 -3.99
N ASP A 628 -35.61 -10.18 -3.53
CA ASP A 628 -36.58 -10.84 -4.40
C ASP A 628 -37.58 -9.84 -5.04
N THR A 629 -38.46 -10.33 -5.90
CA THR A 629 -39.49 -9.51 -6.59
C THR A 629 -40.59 -8.96 -5.64
N LYS A 630 -40.54 -9.34 -4.35
CA LYS A 630 -41.39 -8.83 -3.26
C LYS A 630 -40.62 -7.83 -2.38
N LEU A 631 -39.39 -7.45 -2.76
CA LEU A 631 -38.47 -6.61 -2.01
C LEU A 631 -38.10 -7.17 -0.63
N GLN A 632 -38.07 -8.51 -0.48
CA GLN A 632 -37.54 -9.21 0.68
C GLN A 632 -36.07 -9.61 0.44
N ARG A 633 -35.25 -9.57 1.49
CA ARG A 633 -33.81 -9.86 1.40
C ARG A 633 -33.56 -11.34 1.11
N ASP A 634 -33.06 -11.64 -0.08
CA ASP A 634 -32.61 -12.98 -0.44
C ASP A 634 -31.15 -13.15 -0.03
N SER A 635 -30.92 -13.95 1.01
CA SER A 635 -29.55 -14.17 1.50
C SER A 635 -28.79 -15.28 0.77
N ALA A 636 -29.47 -16.10 -0.04
CA ALA A 636 -28.85 -17.16 -0.85
C ALA A 636 -28.22 -16.58 -2.12
N ASN A 637 -28.87 -15.58 -2.72
CA ASN A 637 -28.43 -14.95 -3.97
C ASN A 637 -27.52 -13.71 -3.79
N ASN A 638 -26.94 -13.50 -2.60
CA ASN A 638 -25.91 -12.47 -2.40
C ASN A 638 -24.67 -12.72 -3.28
N VAL A 639 -24.16 -11.70 -3.96
CA VAL A 639 -22.97 -11.79 -4.81
C VAL A 639 -21.78 -11.06 -4.17
N TYR A 640 -20.65 -11.76 -4.06
CA TYR A 640 -19.33 -11.17 -3.83
C TYR A 640 -18.49 -11.39 -5.09
N ALA A 641 -17.73 -10.37 -5.53
CA ALA A 641 -16.89 -10.45 -6.73
C ALA A 641 -15.73 -9.44 -6.66
N CYS A 642 -14.76 -9.54 -7.59
CA CYS A 642 -13.71 -8.53 -7.74
C CYS A 642 -14.10 -7.51 -8.83
N GLY A 643 -14.25 -6.24 -8.46
CA GLY A 643 -14.32 -5.13 -9.41
C GLY A 643 -12.93 -4.64 -9.82
N TYR A 644 -12.79 -4.07 -11.02
CA TYR A 644 -11.55 -3.44 -11.49
C TYR A 644 -11.75 -2.03 -12.07
N SER A 645 -10.69 -1.22 -12.14
CA SER A 645 -10.75 0.11 -12.78
C SER A 645 -9.54 0.37 -13.70
N PRO A 646 -9.74 0.47 -15.03
CA PRO A 646 -8.65 0.74 -15.99
C PRO A 646 -7.91 2.03 -15.70
N VAL A 647 -8.63 3.08 -15.28
CA VAL A 647 -8.05 4.40 -14.94
C VAL A 647 -7.09 4.30 -13.75
N ALA A 648 -7.45 3.52 -12.73
CA ALA A 648 -6.58 3.29 -11.58
C ALA A 648 -5.34 2.45 -11.95
N ILE A 649 -5.52 1.38 -12.75
CA ILE A 649 -4.42 0.53 -13.23
C ILE A 649 -3.43 1.36 -14.06
N LEU A 650 -3.93 2.12 -15.05
CA LEU A 650 -3.12 3.01 -15.89
C LEU A 650 -2.34 4.04 -15.05
N SER A 651 -3.02 4.69 -14.11
CA SER A 651 -2.38 5.66 -13.19
C SER A 651 -1.28 5.00 -12.35
N GLY A 652 -1.53 3.78 -11.86
CA GLY A 652 -0.55 2.98 -11.11
C GLY A 652 0.67 2.61 -11.96
N VAL A 653 0.47 2.16 -13.21
CA VAL A 653 1.55 1.84 -14.16
C VAL A 653 2.40 3.08 -14.47
N CYS A 654 1.79 4.25 -14.68
CA CYS A 654 2.51 5.50 -14.90
C CYS A 654 3.41 5.87 -13.71
N ILE A 655 2.88 5.78 -12.47
CA ILE A 655 3.66 6.09 -11.26
C ILE A 655 4.75 5.05 -11.00
N ALA A 656 4.46 3.75 -11.14
CA ALA A 656 5.44 2.69 -10.98
C ALA A 656 6.59 2.78 -11.99
N THR A 657 6.29 3.17 -13.23
CA THR A 657 7.30 3.43 -14.28
C THR A 657 8.13 4.67 -13.94
N ALA A 658 7.50 5.76 -13.51
CA ALA A 658 8.20 6.98 -13.10
C ALA A 658 9.15 6.75 -11.90
N MET A 659 8.72 5.96 -10.90
CA MET A 659 9.57 5.55 -9.77
C MET A 659 10.77 4.73 -10.24
N PHE A 660 10.57 3.75 -11.14
CA PHE A 660 11.65 2.93 -11.69
C PHE A 660 12.70 3.77 -12.43
N LEU A 661 12.25 4.61 -13.36
CA LEU A 661 13.13 5.52 -14.11
C LEU A 661 13.85 6.50 -13.18
N GLY A 662 13.18 7.02 -12.15
CA GLY A 662 13.78 7.86 -11.12
C GLY A 662 14.93 7.18 -10.37
N LEU A 663 14.77 5.90 -10.00
CA LEU A 663 15.83 5.13 -9.34
C LEU A 663 17.03 4.87 -10.26
N ILE A 664 16.79 4.60 -11.55
CA ILE A 664 17.85 4.46 -12.57
C ILE A 664 18.60 5.79 -12.77
N VAL A 665 17.90 6.92 -12.89
CA VAL A 665 18.53 8.25 -13.00
C VAL A 665 19.36 8.61 -11.76
N ILE A 666 18.92 8.21 -10.57
CA ILE A 666 19.71 8.35 -9.33
C ILE A 666 20.95 7.44 -9.36
N SER A 667 20.83 6.19 -9.81
CA SER A 667 21.93 5.22 -9.80
C SER A 667 23.04 5.52 -10.82
N LEU A 668 22.71 6.25 -11.89
CA LEU A 668 23.65 6.70 -12.92
C LEU A 668 24.60 7.82 -12.45
N ARG A 669 24.30 8.50 -11.33
CA ARG A 669 25.16 9.55 -10.76
C ARG A 669 26.53 8.99 -10.42
N ARG A 670 27.60 9.77 -10.69
CA ARG A 670 28.97 9.43 -10.26
C ARG A 670 29.19 9.84 -8.80
N PHE A 671 30.15 9.19 -8.16
CA PHE A 671 30.68 9.60 -6.87
C PHE A 671 31.59 10.85 -7.00
N GLU A 672 31.64 11.65 -5.94
CA GLU A 672 32.36 12.92 -5.86
C GLU A 672 33.86 12.70 -5.57
N SER A 673 34.22 11.60 -4.89
CA SER A 673 35.57 11.20 -4.48
C SER A 673 36.05 9.93 -5.21
N GLU A 674 37.28 9.53 -4.93
CA GLU A 674 37.97 8.32 -5.42
C GLU A 674 38.13 7.25 -4.32
N ILE A 675 37.54 7.48 -3.15
CA ILE A 675 37.50 6.51 -2.04
C ILE A 675 36.84 5.16 -2.45
N PRO A 676 37.42 3.99 -2.08
CA PRO A 676 36.81 2.70 -2.34
C PRO A 676 35.41 2.55 -1.72
N VAL A 677 34.48 1.96 -2.48
CA VAL A 677 33.06 1.87 -2.09
C VAL A 677 32.83 0.72 -1.10
N ALA A 678 32.96 1.00 0.20
CA ALA A 678 32.62 0.03 1.26
C ALA A 678 31.12 -0.28 1.34
N SER A 679 30.25 0.60 0.84
CA SER A 679 28.78 0.48 0.81
C SER A 679 28.18 0.26 2.21
N ASN A 680 27.89 -0.99 2.56
CA ASN A 680 27.33 -1.43 3.85
C ASN A 680 28.16 -2.56 4.48
N CYS A 681 29.33 -2.88 3.93
CA CYS A 681 30.13 -4.05 4.28
C CYS A 681 30.93 -3.85 5.58
N SER A 682 30.60 -4.60 6.65
CA SER A 682 31.23 -4.41 7.97
C SER A 682 32.75 -4.55 7.98
N ILE A 683 33.35 -5.42 7.15
CA ILE A 683 34.82 -5.59 7.10
C ILE A 683 35.52 -4.50 6.28
N ALA A 684 34.89 -3.98 5.22
CA ALA A 684 35.43 -2.86 4.46
C ALA A 684 35.33 -1.53 5.24
N ILE A 685 34.30 -1.37 6.08
CA ILE A 685 34.20 -0.25 7.02
C ILE A 685 35.26 -0.37 8.12
N ALA A 686 35.49 -1.58 8.65
CA ALA A 686 36.50 -1.84 9.67
C ALA A 686 37.95 -1.61 9.18
N ALA A 687 38.29 -2.12 7.99
CA ALA A 687 39.62 -2.02 7.40
C ALA A 687 40.07 -0.57 7.17
N ALA A 688 39.12 0.33 6.92
CA ALA A 688 39.38 1.76 6.78
C ALA A 688 39.54 2.51 8.13
N CYS A 689 39.51 1.82 9.28
CA CYS A 689 39.54 2.42 10.61
C CYS A 689 40.76 1.95 11.44
N HIS A 690 41.96 1.99 10.85
CA HIS A 690 43.23 1.58 11.45
C HIS A 690 44.26 2.74 11.57
N PRO A 691 43.91 3.89 12.18
CA PRO A 691 44.74 5.11 12.12
C PRO A 691 46.13 5.02 12.76
N LEU A 692 46.44 3.93 13.46
CA LEU A 692 47.73 3.67 14.12
C LEU A 692 48.51 2.51 13.46
N TYR A 693 48.09 2.02 12.29
CA TYR A 693 48.79 0.94 11.58
C TYR A 693 49.82 1.49 10.59
N ASN A 694 51.04 0.94 10.68
CA ASN A 694 52.10 1.14 9.69
C ASN A 694 52.52 -0.23 9.12
N PRO A 695 52.35 -0.51 7.81
CA PRO A 695 52.76 -1.76 7.16
C PRO A 695 54.28 -1.90 7.00
N ASN A 696 55.05 -0.81 7.07
CA ASN A 696 56.50 -0.83 6.84
C ASN A 696 57.31 -1.22 8.11
N VAL A 697 56.65 -1.41 9.26
CA VAL A 697 57.31 -1.85 10.50
C VAL A 697 57.33 -3.38 10.55
N ASN A 698 58.51 -3.97 10.35
CA ASN A 698 58.71 -5.41 10.47
C ASN A 698 58.36 -5.91 11.88
N SER A 699 57.41 -6.85 11.98
CA SER A 699 57.10 -7.59 13.21
C SER A 699 58.17 -8.63 13.59
N ALA A 700 59.42 -8.39 13.17
CA ALA A 700 60.46 -9.39 13.01
C ALA A 700 61.88 -8.80 13.17
N ASP A 701 62.07 -7.87 14.11
CA ASP A 701 63.38 -7.64 14.73
C ASP A 701 63.45 -8.45 16.04
N PRO A 702 64.24 -9.55 16.11
CA PRO A 702 64.42 -10.33 17.33
C PRO A 702 65.41 -9.70 18.32
N GLY A 703 66.02 -8.55 17.99
CA GLY A 703 67.08 -7.90 18.78
C GLY A 703 66.61 -7.03 19.94
N VAL A 704 65.34 -6.60 19.94
CA VAL A 704 64.75 -5.85 21.07
C VAL A 704 64.04 -6.83 22.02
N GLY A 705 64.30 -6.68 23.31
CA GLY A 705 63.93 -7.65 24.35
C GLY A 705 62.43 -7.95 24.45
N ARG A 706 62.10 -9.20 24.78
CA ARG A 706 60.73 -9.71 24.95
C ARG A 706 60.14 -9.34 26.33
N GLU A 707 60.17 -8.06 26.68
CA GLU A 707 59.57 -7.52 27.90
C GLU A 707 58.65 -6.33 27.56
N THR A 708 57.78 -5.95 28.50
CA THR A 708 56.78 -4.85 28.36
C THR A 708 55.83 -4.91 27.14
N GLN A 709 55.23 -6.07 26.83
CA GLN A 709 53.84 -6.07 26.31
C GLN A 709 52.84 -6.01 27.49
N GLY A 710 52.99 -4.96 28.29
CA GLY A 710 52.25 -4.70 29.52
C GLY A 710 52.81 -3.46 30.21
N THR A 711 51.93 -2.48 30.45
CA THR A 711 52.03 -1.34 31.38
C THR A 711 53.43 -0.92 31.84
N GLU A 712 54.09 -0.05 31.07
CA GLU A 712 54.97 1.01 31.60
C GLU A 712 54.71 2.31 30.81
N ASP A 713 53.67 3.02 31.22
CA ASP A 713 53.63 4.46 31.51
C ASP A 713 54.72 5.34 30.86
N ILE A 714 54.61 5.57 29.55
CA ILE A 714 54.96 6.89 29.00
C ILE A 714 53.71 7.76 29.14
N GLU A 715 53.61 8.47 30.27
CA GLU A 715 52.64 9.55 30.48
C GLU A 715 53.01 10.78 29.63
N SER A 716 52.89 10.65 28.30
CA SER A 716 52.73 11.81 27.45
C SER A 716 51.30 12.32 27.59
N GLU A 717 51.11 13.43 28.31
CA GLU A 717 49.82 14.08 28.59
C GLU A 717 49.16 14.67 27.32
N GLN A 718 48.76 13.79 26.41
CA GLN A 718 47.70 14.05 25.46
C GLN A 718 46.54 13.15 25.86
N GLU A 719 45.48 13.74 26.43
CA GLU A 719 44.20 13.04 26.55
C GLU A 719 43.84 12.50 25.16
N GLU A 720 43.59 11.18 25.02
CA GLU A 720 43.16 10.60 23.75
C GLU A 720 41.79 11.18 23.37
N GLU A 721 41.78 12.30 22.65
CA GLU A 721 40.58 12.89 22.08
C GLU A 721 39.88 11.82 21.24
N ASP A 722 38.70 11.40 21.69
CA ASP A 722 37.92 10.32 21.07
C ASP A 722 37.61 10.69 19.62
N MET A 723 38.44 10.21 18.67
CA MET A 723 38.44 10.61 17.27
C MET A 723 37.06 10.46 16.60
N ALA A 724 36.20 9.60 17.13
CA ALA A 724 34.83 9.42 16.67
C ALA A 724 33.89 10.60 17.01
N LEU A 725 34.28 11.49 17.92
CA LEU A 725 33.55 12.71 18.29
C LEU A 725 33.95 13.92 17.43
N LEU A 726 35.15 13.88 16.85
CA LEU A 726 35.74 14.94 16.06
C LEU A 726 35.34 14.88 14.57
N PRO A 727 35.60 15.94 13.78
CA PRO A 727 35.50 15.90 12.33
C PRO A 727 36.57 14.98 11.71
N VAL A 728 36.16 13.84 11.14
CA VAL A 728 37.06 12.87 10.49
C VAL A 728 37.12 13.06 8.98
N LYS A 729 38.25 12.67 8.38
CA LYS A 729 38.46 12.53 6.93
C LYS A 729 39.10 11.17 6.65
N TRP A 730 38.88 10.60 5.47
CA TRP A 730 39.59 9.43 4.98
C TRP A 730 40.64 9.83 3.93
N GLY A 731 41.82 9.22 4.01
CA GLY A 731 42.90 9.40 3.04
C GLY A 731 44.19 8.72 3.50
N SER A 732 45.27 8.95 2.77
CA SER A 732 46.61 8.47 3.11
C SER A 732 47.11 9.17 4.38
N ILE A 733 47.52 8.38 5.37
CA ILE A 733 48.22 8.86 6.56
C ILE A 733 49.70 9.08 6.19
N PRO A 734 50.38 10.11 6.73
CA PRO A 734 51.82 10.25 6.59
C PRO A 734 52.53 9.13 7.36
N ILE A 735 53.15 8.19 6.64
CA ILE A 735 54.01 7.14 7.18
C ILE A 735 55.26 6.98 6.31
N ASP A 736 56.38 6.65 6.93
CA ASP A 736 57.63 6.38 6.21
C ASP A 736 57.67 4.93 5.69
N GLY A 737 58.18 4.78 4.46
CA GLY A 737 58.43 3.49 3.79
C GLY A 737 57.72 3.34 2.43
N PRO A 738 57.90 2.18 1.76
CA PRO A 738 57.41 1.96 0.40
C PRO A 738 55.89 1.77 0.29
N VAL A 739 55.24 1.15 1.29
CA VAL A 739 53.80 0.87 1.28
C VAL A 739 53.06 1.95 2.07
N GLY A 740 51.99 2.52 1.51
CA GLY A 740 51.14 3.50 2.19
C GLY A 740 50.07 2.86 3.07
N HIS A 741 49.41 3.66 3.91
CA HIS A 741 48.20 3.26 4.62
C HIS A 741 47.12 4.35 4.53
N CYS A 742 45.87 3.97 4.25
CA CYS A 742 44.72 4.89 4.25
C CYS A 742 43.69 4.52 5.31
N SER A 743 43.32 5.48 6.17
CA SER A 743 42.31 5.30 7.22
C SER A 743 41.49 6.57 7.43
N PHE A 744 40.34 6.42 8.10
CA PHE A 744 39.66 7.52 8.79
C PHE A 744 40.50 7.99 9.98
N THR A 745 40.63 9.30 10.16
CA THR A 745 41.24 9.93 11.36
C THR A 745 40.81 11.41 11.52
N SER A 746 40.95 11.94 12.74
CA SER A 746 40.87 13.38 13.03
C SER A 746 42.13 14.14 12.58
N VAL A 747 43.27 13.46 12.51
CA VAL A 747 44.58 13.99 12.06
C VAL A 747 44.55 14.26 10.54
N GLU A 748 45.49 15.05 10.02
CA GLU A 748 45.62 15.34 8.59
C GLU A 748 45.86 14.08 7.75
N VAL A 749 45.26 14.06 6.55
CA VAL A 749 45.36 12.97 5.57
C VAL A 749 45.42 13.52 4.15
N TYR A 750 46.24 12.88 3.32
CA TYR A 750 46.51 13.26 1.94
C TYR A 750 45.68 12.43 0.95
N PRO A 751 45.37 12.92 -0.26
CA PRO A 751 44.77 12.10 -1.31
C PRO A 751 45.72 10.94 -1.68
N PRO A 752 45.24 9.69 -1.79
CA PRO A 752 46.08 8.57 -2.19
C PRO A 752 46.61 8.72 -3.62
N GLU A 753 47.86 8.30 -3.81
CA GLU A 753 48.60 8.39 -5.08
C GLU A 753 48.21 7.24 -6.02
N GLU A 754 48.13 7.51 -7.32
CA GLU A 754 47.72 6.50 -8.30
C GLU A 754 48.87 5.55 -8.65
N GLY A 755 48.59 4.25 -8.66
CA GLY A 755 49.59 3.21 -8.86
C GLY A 755 50.44 2.88 -7.62
N LYS A 756 50.43 3.72 -6.57
CA LYS A 756 51.09 3.45 -5.30
C LYS A 756 50.36 2.35 -4.53
N GLU A 757 51.10 1.48 -3.86
CA GLU A 757 50.56 0.36 -3.08
C GLU A 757 50.19 0.77 -1.66
N TYR A 758 49.05 0.28 -1.18
CA TYR A 758 48.53 0.52 0.17
C TYR A 758 48.10 -0.80 0.83
N GLN A 759 48.26 -0.91 2.16
CA GLN A 759 47.91 -2.11 2.94
C GLN A 759 47.20 -1.76 4.26
#